data_AF-R9WHY6-F1
#
_entry.id   AF-R9WHY6-F1
#
_cell.length_a   1.000
_cell.length_b   1.000
_cell.length_c   1.000
_cell.angle_alpha   90.00
_cell.angle_beta   90.00
_cell.angle_gamma   90.00
#
_symmetry.space_group_name_H-M   'P 1'
#
loop_
_entity.id
_entity.type
_entity.pdbx_description
1 polymer ?
#
loop_
_entity_poly.entity_id
_entity_poly.type
_entity_poly.pdbx_seq_one_letter_code
_entity_poly.pdbx_strand_id
1 'polypeptide(L)'
;MSTKTEKELEQKYLDNVIDKVKQAEQKAEEKIKTAQHDIKGINKQIDDIHLNTTTYSGMMDTAMSFRAQQQMLDERQNSWQHAADRLATLQRLEKKPYFARIDFREKGANESEKVYIGLASFTNKPDHFLVYDWRAPISSVYYEGKLGKVKYQTPVGEQEVDLTLKRQFQIKDGVIVTIFDTDEQVGDQMLLDALGNHSSTKMKSIVTTIQRKQNEIIRDTKNELLFVQGAAGSGKTAAVLQRVAWLLYRYRGNLTSSQVVLFSPNQLFNDYIDQVLPELGEHNMVQMTYFQFANRRVPKLHVQNLEQRFESHQDETAKNAQQLLTSLQYFKATERYANHLGHANMRFRNLMFNGKVFLSKEKIKEIYYSFNNNYNLGNRLDGTKEALIKYLNHRVGSEMRNKWVEDEIQSLSKEEIDNLFNNQPREFEDEDKEYKFLARQIVMRAFMPIKKAIDHNQWLNINGQFLHLLRVTPKLVNIAEYGISAEQWKGYVDGIKEELKKGNLSANGITIYLYLYDLITGKHGQRDIRYVFVDEVQDYDAYQLAYLKYRFPRAKFTLLGDLNQAIFTHENSRSLLKQLGTMFDPEKTKVVQLTKSYRSTKQITDFTKHILIGGEAIEAFEREGNKPHVYQAKNEQEGVATVINILGKYQKDHDAVAIIGKDLKDSEELYQKLNANNIKATLIRTENQRLVKGPIVVPSYLAKGLEFDAVIVWNANDQQYHGNDERQLLYTICSRAMHELSLVSIGRTTSLLNQVPTDEYEKVNVDK
;
A
#
# COMPACT_ATOMS: atom_id res chain seq x y z
N MET A 1 -45.42 -8.53 -34.12
CA MET A 1 -44.17 -9.12 -33.58
C MET A 1 -43.60 -8.12 -32.59
N SER A 2 -43.58 -8.48 -31.30
CA SER A 2 -43.16 -7.60 -30.20
C SER A 2 -41.67 -7.24 -30.37
N THR A 3 -41.38 -5.95 -30.53
CA THR A 3 -40.04 -5.38 -30.51
C THR A 3 -39.45 -5.61 -29.12
N LYS A 4 -38.60 -6.63 -28.99
CA LYS A 4 -37.84 -6.89 -27.78
C LYS A 4 -36.98 -5.67 -27.45
N THR A 5 -37.03 -5.26 -26.20
CA THR A 5 -36.20 -4.17 -25.67
C THR A 5 -34.72 -4.56 -25.83
N GLU A 6 -33.81 -3.64 -26.21
CA GLU A 6 -32.38 -3.98 -26.42
C GLU A 6 -31.75 -4.72 -25.23
N LYS A 7 -32.20 -4.37 -24.01
CA LYS A 7 -31.81 -5.05 -22.77
C LYS A 7 -32.12 -6.55 -22.76
N GLU A 8 -33.24 -6.98 -23.35
CA GLU A 8 -33.62 -8.39 -23.44
C GLU A 8 -32.75 -9.16 -24.43
N LEU A 9 -32.33 -8.52 -25.52
CA LEU A 9 -31.42 -9.11 -26.50
C LEU A 9 -30.03 -9.33 -25.88
N GLU A 10 -29.53 -8.34 -25.14
CA GLU A 10 -28.24 -8.44 -24.44
C GLU A 10 -28.30 -9.44 -23.28
N GLN A 11 -29.41 -9.51 -22.53
CA GLN A 11 -29.58 -10.52 -21.48
C GLN A 11 -29.57 -11.93 -22.08
N LYS A 12 -30.24 -12.15 -23.22
CA LYS A 12 -30.22 -13.45 -23.90
C LYS A 12 -28.80 -13.85 -24.37
N TYR A 13 -28.00 -12.88 -24.82
CA TYR A 13 -26.59 -13.14 -25.14
C TYR A 13 -25.80 -13.49 -23.89
N LEU A 14 -25.99 -12.76 -22.79
CA LEU A 14 -25.36 -13.00 -21.50
C LEU A 14 -25.64 -14.42 -20.98
N ASP A 15 -26.91 -14.84 -20.99
CA ASP A 15 -27.32 -16.16 -20.53
C ASP A 15 -26.62 -17.29 -21.31
N ASN A 16 -26.50 -17.14 -22.63
CA ASN A 16 -25.77 -18.10 -23.48
C ASN A 16 -24.27 -18.15 -23.14
N VAL A 17 -23.63 -17.00 -22.86
CA VAL A 17 -22.23 -16.96 -22.44
C VAL A 17 -22.07 -17.67 -21.09
N ILE A 18 -22.93 -17.40 -20.11
CA ILE A 18 -22.89 -18.02 -18.78
C ILE A 18 -23.06 -19.54 -18.88
N ASP A 19 -24.01 -20.03 -19.68
CA ASP A 19 -24.20 -21.47 -19.91
C ASP A 19 -22.94 -22.14 -20.47
N LYS A 20 -22.24 -21.47 -21.38
CA LYS A 20 -20.98 -21.96 -21.93
C LYS A 20 -19.83 -21.92 -20.92
N VAL A 21 -19.76 -20.90 -20.08
CA VAL A 21 -18.78 -20.81 -18.98
C VAL A 21 -18.99 -21.96 -17.99
N LYS A 22 -20.23 -22.23 -17.56
CA LYS A 22 -20.57 -23.35 -16.67
C LYS A 22 -20.15 -24.71 -17.25
N GLN A 23 -20.35 -24.92 -18.55
CA GLN A 23 -19.89 -26.14 -19.24
C GLN A 23 -18.35 -26.27 -19.21
N ALA A 24 -17.62 -25.15 -19.27
CA ALA A 24 -16.16 -25.15 -19.18
C ALA A 24 -15.66 -25.35 -17.75
N GLU A 25 -16.38 -24.85 -16.75
CA GLU A 25 -16.07 -25.05 -15.32
C GLU A 25 -16.12 -26.52 -14.93
N GLN A 26 -17.20 -27.22 -15.30
CA GLN A 26 -17.35 -28.65 -15.04
C GLN A 26 -16.16 -29.45 -15.60
N LYS A 27 -15.74 -29.14 -16.84
CA LYS A 27 -14.57 -29.76 -17.46
C LYS A 27 -13.25 -29.43 -16.74
N ALA A 28 -13.13 -28.21 -16.20
CA ALA A 28 -11.95 -27.80 -15.44
C ALA A 28 -11.89 -28.51 -14.07
N GLU A 29 -13.02 -28.63 -13.38
CA GLU A 29 -13.13 -29.38 -12.12
C GLU A 29 -12.78 -30.87 -12.29
N GLU A 30 -13.23 -31.50 -13.38
CA GLU A 30 -12.87 -32.89 -13.73
C GLU A 30 -11.37 -33.05 -13.94
N LYS A 31 -10.72 -32.10 -14.64
CA LYS A 31 -9.26 -32.10 -14.82
C LYS A 31 -8.51 -31.92 -13.50
N ILE A 32 -8.99 -31.05 -12.61
CA ILE A 32 -8.41 -30.86 -11.28
C ILE A 32 -8.47 -32.15 -10.47
N LYS A 33 -9.63 -32.82 -10.44
CA LYS A 33 -9.80 -34.11 -9.76
C LYS A 33 -8.86 -35.18 -10.32
N THR A 34 -8.73 -35.24 -11.64
CA THR A 34 -7.81 -36.18 -12.31
C THR A 34 -6.34 -35.88 -11.94
N ALA A 35 -5.91 -34.62 -12.01
CA ALA A 35 -4.55 -34.23 -11.65
C ALA A 35 -4.24 -34.48 -10.15
N GLN A 36 -5.19 -34.24 -9.25
CA GLN A 36 -5.04 -34.57 -7.82
C GLN A 36 -4.91 -36.08 -7.58
N HIS A 37 -5.67 -36.89 -8.32
CA HIS A 37 -5.56 -38.34 -8.27
C HIS A 37 -4.19 -38.80 -8.78
N ASP A 38 -3.71 -38.23 -9.88
CA ASP A 38 -2.38 -38.53 -10.45
C ASP A 38 -1.24 -38.16 -9.49
N ILE A 39 -1.28 -36.97 -8.88
CA ILE A 39 -0.27 -36.52 -7.88
C ILE A 39 -0.23 -37.49 -6.70
N LYS A 40 -1.40 -37.92 -6.19
CA LYS A 40 -1.47 -38.92 -5.12
C LYS A 40 -0.91 -40.27 -5.56
N GLY A 41 -1.14 -40.67 -6.80
CA GLY A 41 -0.58 -41.89 -7.39
C GLY A 41 0.94 -41.85 -7.49
N ILE A 42 1.50 -40.75 -7.98
CA ILE A 42 2.95 -40.56 -8.11
C ILE A 42 3.63 -40.51 -6.74
N ASN A 43 3.05 -39.80 -5.77
CA ASN A 43 3.60 -39.78 -4.40
C ASN A 43 3.69 -41.18 -3.78
N LYS A 44 2.67 -42.04 -3.98
CA LYS A 44 2.74 -43.45 -3.56
C LYS A 44 3.86 -44.20 -4.25
N GLN A 45 4.06 -43.97 -5.56
CA GLN A 45 5.15 -44.61 -6.31
C GLN A 45 6.54 -44.17 -5.84
N ILE A 46 6.69 -42.92 -5.37
CA ILE A 46 7.93 -42.42 -4.76
C ILE A 46 8.20 -43.12 -3.43
N ASP A 47 7.15 -43.30 -2.61
CA ASP A 47 7.26 -44.03 -1.34
C ASP A 47 7.66 -45.51 -1.55
N ASP A 48 7.27 -46.10 -2.68
CA ASP A 48 7.57 -47.49 -3.06
C ASP A 48 8.97 -47.69 -3.69
N ILE A 49 9.78 -46.62 -3.88
CA ILE A 49 11.14 -46.75 -4.44
C ILE A 49 12.07 -47.39 -3.41
N HIS A 50 12.42 -48.67 -3.63
CA HIS A 50 13.41 -49.37 -2.82
C HIS A 50 14.82 -48.77 -2.99
N LEU A 51 15.37 -48.21 -1.90
CA LEU A 51 16.72 -47.64 -1.85
C LEU A 51 17.80 -48.75 -1.93
N ASN A 52 18.31 -49.01 -3.13
CA ASN A 52 19.47 -49.90 -3.31
C ASN A 52 20.77 -49.11 -3.14
N THR A 53 21.27 -49.04 -1.90
CA THR A 53 22.49 -48.31 -1.50
C THR A 53 23.77 -49.14 -1.55
N THR A 54 23.72 -50.39 -2.04
CA THR A 54 24.85 -51.33 -1.96
C THR A 54 25.80 -51.28 -3.15
N THR A 55 25.39 -50.69 -4.28
CA THR A 55 26.24 -50.55 -5.48
C THR A 55 26.07 -49.18 -6.13
N TYR A 56 27.14 -48.66 -6.73
CA TYR A 56 27.11 -47.38 -7.46
C TYR A 56 26.06 -47.36 -8.59
N SER A 57 25.89 -48.49 -9.29
CA SER A 57 24.83 -48.66 -10.30
C SER A 57 23.43 -48.58 -9.68
N GLY A 58 23.19 -49.26 -8.55
CA GLY A 58 21.92 -49.23 -7.84
C GLY A 58 21.56 -47.83 -7.30
N MET A 59 22.55 -47.07 -6.82
CA MET A 59 22.34 -45.67 -6.40
C MET A 59 22.02 -44.76 -7.59
N MET A 60 22.68 -44.96 -8.73
CA MET A 60 22.45 -44.16 -9.94
C MET A 60 21.05 -44.44 -10.51
N ASP A 61 20.62 -45.70 -10.58
CA ASP A 61 19.29 -46.08 -11.05
C ASP A 61 18.19 -45.55 -10.13
N THR A 62 18.39 -45.62 -8.82
CA THR A 62 17.48 -45.05 -7.80
C THR A 62 17.39 -43.53 -7.91
N ALA A 63 18.53 -42.85 -8.14
CA ALA A 63 18.56 -41.40 -8.31
C ALA A 63 17.88 -40.96 -9.62
N MET A 64 18.02 -41.75 -10.70
CA MET A 64 17.38 -41.48 -11.98
C MET A 64 15.86 -41.72 -11.93
N SER A 65 15.40 -42.79 -11.30
CA SER A 65 13.97 -43.05 -11.11
C SER A 65 13.32 -41.99 -10.22
N PHE A 66 13.99 -41.59 -9.14
CA PHE A 66 13.52 -40.52 -8.26
C PHE A 66 13.41 -39.19 -9.01
N ARG A 67 14.43 -38.82 -9.81
CA ARG A 67 14.39 -37.61 -10.64
C ARG A 67 13.27 -37.65 -11.69
N ALA A 68 13.05 -38.78 -12.34
CA ALA A 68 11.98 -38.92 -13.33
C ALA A 68 10.59 -38.75 -12.68
N GLN A 69 10.38 -39.35 -11.51
CA GLN A 69 9.14 -39.19 -10.75
C GLN A 69 8.95 -37.76 -10.24
N GLN A 70 10.03 -37.11 -9.79
CA GLN A 70 9.99 -35.72 -9.35
C GLN A 70 9.67 -34.75 -10.50
N GLN A 71 10.21 -35.00 -11.70
CA GLN A 71 9.84 -34.23 -12.89
C GLN A 71 8.36 -34.44 -13.26
N MET A 72 7.85 -35.67 -13.20
CA MET A 72 6.42 -35.95 -13.42
C MET A 72 5.53 -35.27 -12.37
N LEU A 73 5.95 -35.24 -11.10
CA LEU A 73 5.25 -34.48 -10.06
C LEU A 73 5.19 -32.99 -10.41
N ASP A 74 6.32 -32.39 -10.76
CA ASP A 74 6.38 -30.97 -11.11
C ASP A 74 5.46 -30.65 -12.30
N GLU A 75 5.46 -31.49 -13.34
CA GLU A 75 4.55 -31.35 -14.49
C GLU A 75 3.08 -31.46 -14.08
N ARG A 76 2.71 -32.44 -13.23
CA ARG A 76 1.33 -32.63 -12.76
C ARG A 76 0.91 -31.51 -11.81
N GLN A 77 1.80 -31.03 -10.98
CA GLN A 77 1.56 -29.93 -10.06
C GLN A 77 1.37 -28.61 -10.81
N ASN A 78 2.17 -28.36 -11.84
CA ASN A 78 1.96 -27.24 -12.77
C ASN A 78 0.63 -27.37 -13.52
N SER A 79 0.29 -28.56 -14.02
CA SER A 79 -1.00 -28.79 -14.68
C SER A 79 -2.19 -28.59 -13.73
N TRP A 80 -2.06 -29.02 -12.47
CA TRP A 80 -3.06 -28.81 -11.43
C TRP A 80 -3.22 -27.32 -11.13
N GLN A 81 -2.11 -26.60 -10.97
CA GLN A 81 -2.11 -25.17 -10.70
C GLN A 81 -2.73 -24.38 -11.85
N HIS A 82 -2.36 -24.67 -13.10
CA HIS A 82 -2.99 -24.07 -14.28
C HIS A 82 -4.49 -24.36 -14.39
N ALA A 83 -4.92 -25.59 -14.05
CA ALA A 83 -6.34 -25.94 -14.05
C ALA A 83 -7.10 -25.21 -12.94
N ALA A 84 -6.53 -25.09 -11.75
CA ALA A 84 -7.08 -24.34 -10.63
C ALA A 84 -7.21 -22.83 -10.95
N ASP A 85 -6.17 -22.22 -11.52
CA ASP A 85 -6.19 -20.81 -11.96
C ASP A 85 -7.25 -20.57 -13.04
N ARG A 86 -7.40 -21.53 -13.97
CA ARG A 86 -8.44 -21.48 -15.01
C ARG A 86 -9.83 -21.58 -14.41
N LEU A 87 -10.06 -22.48 -13.46
CA LEU A 87 -11.35 -22.60 -12.77
C LEU A 87 -11.71 -21.33 -12.01
N ALA A 88 -10.76 -20.76 -11.25
CA ALA A 88 -10.96 -19.50 -10.55
C ALA A 88 -11.26 -18.33 -11.50
N THR A 89 -10.73 -18.37 -12.72
CA THR A 89 -11.06 -17.38 -13.76
C THR A 89 -12.45 -17.59 -14.33
N LEU A 90 -12.86 -18.83 -14.60
CA LEU A 90 -14.20 -19.14 -15.08
C LEU A 90 -15.28 -18.77 -14.05
N GLN A 91 -15.07 -19.08 -12.76
CA GLN A 91 -16.01 -18.72 -11.69
C GLN A 91 -16.23 -17.21 -11.54
N ARG A 92 -15.21 -16.41 -11.89
CA ARG A 92 -15.34 -14.94 -11.97
C ARG A 92 -16.14 -14.53 -13.20
N LEU A 93 -15.86 -15.14 -14.36
CA LEU A 93 -16.60 -14.91 -15.59
C LEU A 93 -18.07 -15.31 -15.44
N GLU A 94 -18.42 -16.38 -14.72
CA GLU A 94 -19.81 -16.78 -14.50
C GLU A 94 -20.65 -15.64 -13.92
N LYS A 95 -20.10 -14.90 -12.94
CA LYS A 95 -20.77 -13.79 -12.28
C LYS A 95 -20.82 -12.52 -13.14
N LYS A 96 -19.69 -12.20 -13.80
CA LYS A 96 -19.50 -10.99 -14.63
C LYS A 96 -18.66 -11.33 -15.87
N PRO A 97 -19.26 -11.86 -16.95
CA PRO A 97 -18.48 -12.34 -18.10
C PRO A 97 -17.82 -11.21 -18.88
N TYR A 98 -18.56 -10.12 -19.12
CA TYR A 98 -18.09 -8.94 -19.84
C TYR A 98 -18.69 -7.68 -19.21
N PHE A 99 -18.02 -6.53 -19.38
CA PHE A 99 -18.49 -5.25 -18.87
C PHE A 99 -18.70 -4.23 -19.98
N ALA A 100 -18.23 -4.51 -21.20
CA ALA A 100 -18.39 -3.61 -22.34
C ALA A 100 -18.61 -4.36 -23.64
N ARG A 101 -19.15 -3.63 -24.62
CA ARG A 101 -19.26 -4.03 -26.03
C ARG A 101 -18.84 -2.87 -26.91
N ILE A 102 -18.08 -3.17 -27.94
CA ILE A 102 -17.81 -2.26 -29.04
C ILE A 102 -18.37 -2.83 -30.33
N ASP A 103 -18.94 -1.95 -31.14
CA ASP A 103 -19.25 -2.26 -32.53
C ASP A 103 -18.31 -1.44 -33.40
N PHE A 104 -17.59 -2.11 -34.27
CA PHE A 104 -16.71 -1.45 -35.22
C PHE A 104 -16.85 -2.07 -36.61
N ARG A 105 -16.31 -1.35 -37.59
CA ARG A 105 -16.16 -1.81 -38.96
C ARG A 105 -14.70 -1.67 -39.35
N GLU A 106 -14.08 -2.78 -39.74
CA GLU A 106 -12.72 -2.74 -40.26
C GLU A 106 -12.66 -2.07 -41.64
N LYS A 107 -11.51 -1.47 -41.95
CA LYS A 107 -11.30 -0.81 -43.24
C LYS A 107 -11.37 -1.82 -44.40
N GLY A 108 -12.46 -1.77 -45.15
CA GLY A 108 -12.72 -2.67 -46.29
C GLY A 108 -13.71 -3.79 -46.01
N ALA A 109 -14.20 -3.92 -44.77
CA ALA A 109 -15.28 -4.83 -44.41
C ALA A 109 -16.66 -4.18 -44.66
N ASN A 110 -17.61 -4.97 -45.17
CA ASN A 110 -18.99 -4.52 -45.40
C ASN A 110 -19.88 -4.65 -44.15
N GLU A 111 -19.51 -5.48 -43.19
CA GLU A 111 -20.30 -5.77 -41.99
C GLU A 111 -19.66 -5.17 -40.74
N SER A 112 -20.50 -4.86 -39.75
CA SER A 112 -20.05 -4.43 -38.43
C SER A 112 -19.88 -5.63 -37.51
N GLU A 113 -18.73 -5.70 -36.84
CA GLU A 113 -18.41 -6.74 -35.87
C GLU A 113 -18.72 -6.27 -34.46
N LYS A 114 -19.21 -7.21 -33.64
CA LYS A 114 -19.53 -7.01 -32.22
C LYS A 114 -18.46 -7.67 -31.38
N VAL A 115 -17.76 -6.88 -30.57
CA VAL A 115 -16.74 -7.39 -29.65
C VAL A 115 -17.15 -7.09 -28.22
N TYR A 116 -17.41 -8.15 -27.46
CA TYR A 116 -17.67 -8.08 -26.03
C TYR A 116 -16.35 -8.16 -25.27
N ILE A 117 -16.14 -7.24 -24.33
CA ILE A 117 -14.89 -7.05 -23.61
C ILE A 117 -15.12 -7.40 -22.13
N GLY A 118 -14.29 -8.31 -21.62
CA GLY A 118 -14.38 -8.82 -20.25
C GLY A 118 -13.02 -9.09 -19.63
N LEU A 119 -13.05 -9.67 -18.42
CA LEU A 119 -11.85 -9.83 -17.58
C LEU A 119 -10.85 -10.85 -18.14
N ALA A 120 -11.33 -11.82 -18.90
CA ALA A 120 -10.52 -12.83 -19.54
C ALA A 120 -11.16 -13.22 -20.86
N SER A 121 -10.32 -13.68 -21.79
CA SER A 121 -10.82 -14.22 -23.05
C SER A 121 -11.58 -15.51 -22.80
N PHE A 122 -12.79 -15.60 -23.35
CA PHE A 122 -13.59 -16.81 -23.33
C PHE A 122 -13.96 -17.20 -24.75
N THR A 123 -13.56 -18.42 -25.11
CA THR A 123 -13.78 -18.99 -26.43
C THR A 123 -14.52 -20.32 -26.33
N ASN A 124 -15.50 -20.51 -27.22
CA ASN A 124 -16.24 -21.76 -27.35
C ASN A 124 -15.68 -22.66 -28.47
N LYS A 125 -14.99 -22.07 -29.48
CA LYS A 125 -14.42 -22.77 -30.64
C LYS A 125 -13.08 -22.12 -31.04
N PRO A 126 -12.16 -22.84 -31.70
CA PRO A 126 -10.79 -22.36 -31.95
C PRO A 126 -10.63 -20.93 -32.51
N ASP A 127 -11.64 -20.38 -33.21
CA ASP A 127 -11.60 -19.02 -33.78
C ASP A 127 -12.82 -18.16 -33.42
N HIS A 128 -13.54 -18.49 -32.34
CA HIS A 128 -14.75 -17.73 -31.93
C HIS A 128 -14.70 -17.31 -30.47
N PHE A 129 -14.16 -16.12 -30.24
CA PHE A 129 -14.18 -15.45 -28.94
C PHE A 129 -15.57 -14.87 -28.68
N LEU A 130 -16.21 -15.37 -27.63
CA LEU A 130 -17.47 -14.82 -27.13
C LEU A 130 -17.23 -13.62 -26.23
N VAL A 131 -16.08 -13.63 -25.54
CA VAL A 131 -15.58 -12.53 -24.72
C VAL A 131 -14.11 -12.36 -25.06
N TYR A 132 -13.72 -11.14 -25.41
CA TYR A 132 -12.35 -10.75 -25.56
C TYR A 132 -11.81 -10.29 -24.21
N ASP A 133 -10.57 -10.70 -23.94
CA ASP A 133 -9.84 -10.12 -22.83
C ASP A 133 -9.71 -8.61 -23.07
N TRP A 134 -10.01 -7.81 -22.06
CA TRP A 134 -9.79 -6.37 -22.11
C TRP A 134 -8.34 -5.98 -22.44
N ARG A 135 -7.40 -6.92 -22.25
CA ARG A 135 -6.00 -6.80 -22.64
C ARG A 135 -5.69 -7.17 -24.09
N ALA A 136 -6.67 -7.59 -24.89
CA ALA A 136 -6.44 -7.88 -26.30
C ALA A 136 -6.19 -6.56 -27.08
N PRO A 137 -5.31 -6.55 -28.11
CA PRO A 137 -5.06 -5.36 -28.92
C PRO A 137 -6.33 -4.69 -29.44
N ILE A 138 -7.34 -5.47 -29.86
CA ILE A 138 -8.63 -4.96 -30.32
C ILE A 138 -9.41 -4.21 -29.23
N SER A 139 -9.27 -4.64 -27.97
CA SER A 139 -9.91 -4.01 -26.82
C SER A 139 -9.32 -2.64 -26.52
N SER A 140 -8.11 -2.31 -27.00
CA SER A 140 -7.53 -0.97 -26.83
C SER A 140 -8.38 0.11 -27.50
N VAL A 141 -9.14 -0.22 -28.55
CA VAL A 141 -10.06 0.70 -29.23
C VAL A 141 -11.16 1.20 -28.29
N TYR A 142 -11.63 0.35 -27.38
CA TYR A 142 -12.61 0.73 -26.37
C TYR A 142 -12.05 1.80 -25.42
N TYR A 143 -10.82 1.61 -24.98
CA TYR A 143 -10.14 2.52 -24.05
C TYR A 143 -9.65 3.79 -24.75
N GLU A 144 -8.90 3.68 -25.84
CA GLU A 144 -8.14 4.77 -26.45
C GLU A 144 -8.92 5.55 -27.51
N GLY A 145 -9.83 4.88 -28.21
CA GLY A 145 -10.61 5.44 -29.32
C GLY A 145 -11.71 6.40 -28.90
N LYS A 146 -12.13 7.29 -29.79
CA LYS A 146 -13.45 7.94 -29.75
C LYS A 146 -14.35 7.26 -30.78
N LEU A 147 -15.65 7.53 -30.78
CA LEU A 147 -16.49 7.11 -31.91
C LEU A 147 -15.93 7.69 -33.22
N GLY A 148 -16.05 6.91 -34.30
CA GLY A 148 -15.46 7.20 -35.61
C GLY A 148 -14.12 6.47 -35.83
N LYS A 149 -13.27 7.04 -36.69
CA LYS A 149 -12.03 6.38 -37.13
C LYS A 149 -10.96 6.35 -36.04
N VAL A 150 -10.59 5.15 -35.63
CA VAL A 150 -9.58 4.89 -34.59
C VAL A 150 -8.52 3.96 -35.17
N LYS A 151 -7.27 4.17 -34.74
CA LYS A 151 -6.17 3.28 -35.05
C LYS A 151 -5.73 2.54 -33.80
N TYR A 152 -5.36 1.27 -33.95
CA TYR A 152 -4.83 0.45 -32.87
C TYR A 152 -3.68 -0.43 -33.36
N GLN A 153 -2.81 -0.83 -32.44
CA GLN A 153 -1.56 -1.51 -32.77
C GLN A 153 -1.69 -3.02 -32.57
N THR A 154 -1.43 -3.80 -33.62
CA THR A 154 -1.42 -5.27 -33.58
C THR A 154 0.00 -5.80 -33.78
N PRO A 155 0.29 -7.08 -33.45
CA PRO A 155 1.59 -7.70 -33.73
C PRO A 155 2.02 -7.65 -35.21
N VAL A 156 1.06 -7.48 -36.13
CA VAL A 156 1.29 -7.44 -37.58
C VAL A 156 1.36 -6.00 -38.12
N GLY A 157 1.06 -4.98 -37.29
CA GLY A 157 1.09 -3.57 -37.68
C GLY A 157 -0.06 -2.74 -37.12
N GLU A 158 -0.10 -1.46 -37.47
CA GLU A 158 -1.20 -0.55 -37.14
C GLU A 158 -2.43 -0.88 -37.99
N GLN A 159 -3.59 -1.05 -37.35
CA GLN A 159 -4.88 -1.32 -37.98
C GLN A 159 -5.81 -0.12 -37.77
N GLU A 160 -6.72 0.12 -38.73
CA GLU A 160 -7.68 1.23 -38.71
C GLU A 160 -9.12 0.68 -38.70
N VAL A 161 -9.91 1.11 -37.72
CA VAL A 161 -11.31 0.70 -37.54
C VAL A 161 -12.21 1.92 -37.37
N ASP A 162 -13.45 1.79 -37.85
CA ASP A 162 -14.50 2.79 -37.69
C ASP A 162 -15.43 2.34 -36.55
N LEU A 163 -15.30 2.96 -35.40
CA LEU A 163 -16.02 2.60 -34.17
C LEU A 163 -17.41 3.25 -34.16
N THR A 164 -18.46 2.45 -34.23
CA THR A 164 -19.84 2.93 -34.35
C THR A 164 -20.59 2.93 -33.02
N LEU A 165 -20.26 2.02 -32.10
CA LEU A 165 -20.90 1.92 -30.80
C LEU A 165 -19.88 1.59 -29.71
N LYS A 166 -20.07 2.23 -28.55
CA LYS A 166 -19.47 1.84 -27.29
C LYS A 166 -20.57 1.70 -26.25
N ARG A 167 -20.70 0.49 -25.73
CA ARG A 167 -21.73 0.12 -24.77
C ARG A 167 -21.08 -0.43 -23.52
N GLN A 168 -21.59 -0.04 -22.38
CA GLN A 168 -21.16 -0.51 -21.07
C GLN A 168 -22.31 -1.19 -20.34
N PHE A 169 -22.00 -2.27 -19.63
CA PHE A 169 -22.94 -3.10 -18.90
C PHE A 169 -22.65 -3.09 -17.41
N GLN A 170 -23.70 -2.99 -16.60
CA GLN A 170 -23.64 -3.32 -15.18
C GLN A 170 -24.27 -4.69 -14.98
N ILE A 171 -23.44 -5.70 -14.70
CA ILE A 171 -23.89 -7.07 -14.46
C ILE A 171 -23.74 -7.39 -12.98
N LYS A 172 -24.83 -7.85 -12.35
CA LYS A 172 -24.82 -8.39 -10.99
C LYS A 172 -25.31 -9.83 -11.05
N ASP A 173 -24.45 -10.77 -10.66
CA ASP A 173 -24.74 -12.21 -10.59
C ASP A 173 -25.45 -12.76 -11.84
N GLY A 174 -24.90 -12.43 -13.03
CA GLY A 174 -25.42 -12.87 -14.31
C GLY A 174 -26.64 -12.11 -14.84
N VAL A 175 -27.10 -11.05 -14.16
CA VAL A 175 -28.23 -10.21 -14.61
C VAL A 175 -27.76 -8.82 -14.99
N ILE A 176 -28.16 -8.34 -16.17
CA ILE A 176 -27.92 -6.96 -16.61
C ILE A 176 -28.85 -6.02 -15.84
N VAL A 177 -28.26 -5.22 -14.95
CA VAL A 177 -28.97 -4.20 -14.17
C VAL A 177 -29.21 -2.98 -15.06
N THR A 178 -28.17 -2.47 -15.71
CA THR A 178 -28.21 -1.27 -16.58
C THR A 178 -27.31 -1.42 -17.80
N ILE A 179 -27.64 -0.66 -18.84
CA ILE A 179 -26.91 -0.55 -20.11
C ILE A 179 -26.72 0.93 -20.41
N PHE A 180 -25.52 1.33 -20.82
CA PHE A 180 -25.19 2.71 -21.16
C PHE A 180 -24.39 2.78 -22.45
N ASP A 181 -24.79 3.66 -23.37
CA ASP A 181 -24.01 3.96 -24.57
C ASP A 181 -23.30 5.31 -24.37
N THR A 182 -21.97 5.32 -24.47
CA THR A 182 -21.15 6.51 -24.18
C THR A 182 -19.96 6.64 -25.13
N ASP A 183 -19.66 7.86 -25.59
CA ASP A 183 -18.52 8.13 -26.48
C ASP A 183 -17.16 7.89 -25.78
N GLU A 184 -17.13 8.04 -24.45
CA GLU A 184 -15.99 7.83 -23.57
C GLU A 184 -16.32 6.83 -22.45
N GLN A 185 -15.35 6.03 -21.99
CA GLN A 185 -15.55 5.02 -20.95
C GLN A 185 -15.95 5.67 -19.61
N VAL A 186 -16.97 5.11 -18.95
CA VAL A 186 -17.34 5.50 -17.58
C VAL A 186 -16.81 4.45 -16.60
N GLY A 187 -15.64 4.71 -16.02
CA GLY A 187 -15.03 3.75 -15.10
C GLY A 187 -15.62 3.73 -13.68
N ASP A 188 -16.35 4.78 -13.28
CA ASP A 188 -16.92 4.89 -11.92
C ASP A 188 -18.41 4.55 -11.92
N GLN A 189 -18.77 3.58 -11.07
CA GLN A 189 -20.13 3.05 -10.96
C GLN A 189 -21.14 4.07 -10.44
N MET A 190 -20.72 5.02 -9.61
CA MET A 190 -21.61 6.07 -9.11
C MET A 190 -21.95 7.09 -10.20
N LEU A 191 -21.01 7.38 -11.09
CA LEU A 191 -21.27 8.22 -12.26
C LEU A 191 -22.19 7.53 -13.26
N LEU A 192 -22.09 6.21 -13.39
CA LEU A 192 -23.01 5.40 -14.19
C LEU A 192 -24.43 5.42 -13.61
N ASP A 193 -24.58 5.17 -12.31
CA ASP A 193 -25.88 5.17 -11.64
C ASP A 193 -26.56 6.55 -11.76
N ALA A 194 -25.79 7.65 -11.68
CA ALA A 194 -26.31 9.01 -11.90
C ALA A 194 -26.75 9.28 -13.35
N LEU A 195 -26.16 8.61 -14.34
CA LEU A 195 -26.60 8.68 -15.74
C LEU A 195 -27.85 7.82 -16.01
N GLY A 196 -28.19 6.90 -15.09
CA GLY A 196 -29.35 6.03 -15.17
C GLY A 196 -30.65 6.77 -14.79
N ASN A 197 -31.60 6.80 -15.72
CA ASN A 197 -32.93 7.45 -15.66
C ASN A 197 -32.93 8.99 -15.82
N HIS A 198 -33.53 9.47 -16.92
CA HIS A 198 -33.84 10.89 -17.21
C HIS A 198 -32.72 11.91 -16.90
N SER A 199 -31.46 11.56 -17.16
CA SER A 199 -30.32 12.48 -16.97
C SER A 199 -30.47 13.75 -17.83
N SER A 200 -30.44 14.93 -17.22
CA SER A 200 -30.49 16.21 -17.94
C SER A 200 -29.24 16.41 -18.83
N THR A 201 -29.36 17.22 -19.89
CA THR A 201 -28.21 17.57 -20.77
C THR A 201 -27.04 18.16 -19.98
N LYS A 202 -27.34 18.87 -18.88
CA LYS A 202 -26.36 19.45 -17.96
C LYS A 202 -25.59 18.36 -17.19
N MET A 203 -26.28 17.32 -16.71
CA MET A 203 -25.68 16.19 -16.00
C MET A 203 -24.71 15.42 -16.91
N LYS A 204 -25.12 15.15 -18.16
CA LYS A 204 -24.24 14.52 -19.16
C LYS A 204 -22.95 15.32 -19.37
N SER A 205 -23.05 16.64 -19.53
CA SER A 205 -21.89 17.54 -19.69
C SER A 205 -20.95 17.55 -18.47
N ILE A 206 -21.51 17.50 -17.26
CA ILE A 206 -20.72 17.42 -16.01
C ILE A 206 -19.95 16.09 -15.95
N VAL A 207 -20.62 14.96 -16.23
CA VAL A 207 -19.99 13.64 -16.22
C VAL A 207 -18.88 13.57 -17.27
N THR A 208 -19.12 14.06 -18.50
CA THR A 208 -18.07 14.15 -19.53
C THR A 208 -16.88 15.00 -19.08
N THR A 209 -17.10 16.09 -18.34
CA THR A 209 -16.01 16.92 -17.81
C THR A 209 -15.19 16.20 -16.74
N ILE A 210 -15.85 15.46 -15.84
CA ILE A 210 -15.20 14.62 -14.82
C ILE A 210 -14.37 13.54 -15.50
N GLN A 211 -14.94 12.84 -16.49
CA GLN A 211 -14.27 11.80 -17.26
C GLN A 211 -13.04 12.33 -17.97
N ARG A 212 -13.13 13.47 -18.66
CA ARG A 212 -11.98 14.08 -19.34
C ARG A 212 -10.81 14.32 -18.37
N LYS A 213 -11.09 14.84 -17.17
CA LYS A 213 -10.06 15.04 -16.12
C LYS A 213 -9.51 13.72 -15.60
N GLN A 214 -10.35 12.70 -15.38
CA GLN A 214 -9.88 11.36 -15.00
C GLN A 214 -9.00 10.75 -16.09
N ASN A 215 -9.37 10.87 -17.36
CA ASN A 215 -8.59 10.36 -18.49
C ASN A 215 -7.23 11.05 -18.61
N GLU A 216 -7.17 12.36 -18.32
CA GLU A 216 -5.93 13.12 -18.23
C GLU A 216 -4.99 12.57 -17.14
N ILE A 217 -5.54 12.18 -15.99
CA ILE A 217 -4.79 11.53 -14.90
C ILE A 217 -4.35 10.13 -15.34
N ILE A 218 -5.26 9.31 -15.87
CA ILE A 218 -5.01 7.92 -16.22
C ILE A 218 -3.90 7.80 -17.28
N ARG A 219 -3.94 8.64 -18.31
CA ARG A 219 -3.06 8.50 -19.50
C ARG A 219 -1.74 9.23 -19.41
N ASP A 220 -1.49 9.99 -18.34
CA ASP A 220 -0.25 10.76 -18.22
C ASP A 220 0.98 9.84 -18.15
N THR A 221 1.84 9.87 -19.16
CA THR A 221 3.09 9.09 -19.18
C THR A 221 4.33 9.97 -19.31
N LYS A 222 4.15 11.27 -19.51
CA LYS A 222 5.24 12.21 -19.79
C LYS A 222 5.86 12.75 -18.51
N ASN A 223 5.04 13.04 -17.50
CA ASN A 223 5.50 13.71 -16.29
C ASN A 223 6.19 12.74 -15.33
N GLU A 224 7.22 13.24 -14.64
CA GLU A 224 7.88 12.53 -13.55
C GLU A 224 7.09 12.66 -12.25
N LEU A 225 6.41 13.79 -12.05
CA LEU A 225 5.48 14.03 -10.96
C LEU A 225 4.09 14.41 -11.50
N LEU A 226 3.09 13.61 -11.16
CA LEU A 226 1.68 13.94 -11.32
C LEU A 226 1.06 14.20 -9.95
N PHE A 227 0.65 15.43 -9.67
CA PHE A 227 -0.09 15.77 -8.48
C PHE A 227 -1.59 15.84 -8.80
N VAL A 228 -2.36 14.98 -8.16
CA VAL A 228 -3.83 14.93 -8.29
C VAL A 228 -4.42 15.53 -7.02
N GLN A 229 -4.83 16.78 -7.14
CA GLN A 229 -5.54 17.48 -6.08
C GLN A 229 -7.04 17.26 -6.26
N GLY A 230 -7.77 16.96 -5.20
CA GLY A 230 -9.23 16.89 -5.30
C GLY A 230 -9.93 16.85 -3.97
N ALA A 231 -11.15 17.35 -3.93
CA ALA A 231 -11.99 17.29 -2.74
C ALA A 231 -12.31 15.84 -2.33
N ALA A 232 -12.76 15.65 -1.09
CA ALA A 232 -13.40 14.40 -0.66
C ALA A 232 -14.51 14.00 -1.65
N GLY A 233 -14.64 12.71 -1.96
CA GLY A 233 -15.69 12.22 -2.87
C GLY A 233 -15.51 12.56 -4.36
N SER A 234 -14.34 13.06 -4.79
CA SER A 234 -14.02 13.32 -6.21
C SER A 234 -13.48 12.10 -6.98
N GLY A 235 -13.34 10.94 -6.31
CA GLY A 235 -12.86 9.69 -6.91
C GLY A 235 -11.38 9.66 -7.28
N LYS A 236 -10.53 10.39 -6.57
CA LYS A 236 -9.05 10.39 -6.72
C LYS A 236 -8.48 8.97 -6.75
N THR A 237 -8.77 8.18 -5.73
CA THR A 237 -8.28 6.82 -5.58
C THR A 237 -8.75 5.92 -6.73
N ALA A 238 -10.02 6.01 -7.12
CA ALA A 238 -10.55 5.24 -8.25
C ALA A 238 -9.82 5.57 -9.56
N ALA A 239 -9.56 6.87 -9.82
CA ALA A 239 -8.79 7.29 -10.98
C ALA A 239 -7.35 6.73 -10.97
N VAL A 240 -6.75 6.55 -9.79
CA VAL A 240 -5.41 5.97 -9.66
C VAL A 240 -5.38 4.46 -9.84
N LEU A 241 -6.38 3.73 -9.36
CA LEU A 241 -6.46 2.29 -9.63
C LEU A 241 -6.62 2.03 -11.13
N GLN A 242 -7.47 2.82 -11.79
CA GLN A 242 -7.61 2.78 -13.25
C GLN A 242 -6.30 3.16 -13.95
N ARG A 243 -5.58 4.17 -13.45
CA ARG A 243 -4.24 4.53 -13.94
C ARG A 243 -3.25 3.37 -13.83
N VAL A 244 -3.22 2.67 -12.69
CA VAL A 244 -2.33 1.52 -12.49
C VAL A 244 -2.68 0.39 -13.47
N ALA A 245 -3.96 0.03 -13.57
CA ALA A 245 -4.42 -0.98 -14.52
C ALA A 245 -4.03 -0.61 -15.96
N TRP A 246 -4.23 0.66 -16.36
CA TRP A 246 -3.86 1.15 -17.68
C TRP A 246 -2.34 1.14 -17.91
N LEU A 247 -1.51 1.49 -16.91
CA LEU A 247 -0.05 1.46 -17.03
C LEU A 247 0.49 0.04 -17.17
N LEU A 248 -0.02 -0.90 -16.36
CA LEU A 248 0.33 -2.33 -16.44
C LEU A 248 -0.06 -2.91 -17.80
N TYR A 249 -1.21 -2.49 -18.33
CA TYR A 249 -1.65 -2.85 -19.66
C TYR A 249 -0.74 -2.26 -20.76
N ARG A 250 -0.57 -0.94 -20.78
CA ARG A 250 0.19 -0.23 -21.83
C ARG A 250 1.65 -0.65 -21.90
N TYR A 251 2.27 -0.96 -20.76
CA TYR A 251 3.67 -1.37 -20.67
C TYR A 251 3.83 -2.87 -20.43
N ARG A 252 2.86 -3.69 -20.84
CA ARG A 252 2.91 -5.15 -20.69
C ARG A 252 4.22 -5.72 -21.27
N GLY A 253 4.85 -6.61 -20.50
CA GLY A 253 6.16 -7.19 -20.83
C GLY A 253 7.36 -6.33 -20.38
N ASN A 254 7.17 -5.02 -20.17
CA ASN A 254 8.20 -4.09 -19.71
C ASN A 254 7.96 -3.55 -18.28
N LEU A 255 6.75 -3.71 -17.76
CA LEU A 255 6.33 -3.34 -16.41
C LEU A 255 5.57 -4.51 -15.77
N THR A 256 5.97 -4.88 -14.55
CA THR A 256 5.27 -5.88 -13.73
C THR A 256 4.58 -5.22 -12.54
N SER A 257 3.55 -5.87 -11.97
CA SER A 257 2.84 -5.36 -10.77
C SER A 257 3.78 -5.16 -9.58
N SER A 258 4.85 -5.97 -9.47
CA SER A 258 5.91 -5.84 -8.47
C SER A 258 6.75 -4.55 -8.59
N GLN A 259 6.76 -3.91 -9.76
CA GLN A 259 7.47 -2.65 -10.01
C GLN A 259 6.60 -1.40 -9.77
N VAL A 260 5.37 -1.61 -9.31
CA VAL A 260 4.42 -0.57 -8.94
C VAL A 260 4.18 -0.64 -7.44
N VAL A 261 4.32 0.51 -6.76
CA VAL A 261 4.10 0.61 -5.31
C VAL A 261 3.00 1.63 -5.03
N LEU A 262 2.03 1.27 -4.18
CA LEU A 262 1.02 2.17 -3.65
C LEU A 262 1.21 2.32 -2.14
N PHE A 263 1.46 3.55 -1.71
CA PHE A 263 1.44 3.96 -0.32
C PHE A 263 0.04 4.47 0.05
N SER A 264 -0.57 3.80 1.03
CA SER A 264 -1.91 4.08 1.53
C SER A 264 -1.89 4.72 2.93
N PRO A 265 -3.02 5.31 3.37
CA PRO A 265 -3.13 5.93 4.70
C PRO A 265 -3.15 4.91 5.85
N ASN A 266 -3.81 3.76 5.68
CA ASN A 266 -3.94 2.74 6.73
C ASN A 266 -4.16 1.33 6.13
N GLN A 267 -4.03 0.30 6.96
CA GLN A 267 -4.20 -1.09 6.52
C GLN A 267 -5.64 -1.45 6.13
N LEU A 268 -6.67 -0.85 6.76
CA LEU A 268 -8.08 -1.09 6.38
C LEU A 268 -8.33 -0.71 4.92
N PHE A 269 -7.74 0.41 4.50
CA PHE A 269 -7.79 0.86 3.12
C PHE A 269 -6.99 -0.05 2.18
N ASN A 270 -5.91 -0.69 2.66
CA ASN A 270 -5.22 -1.71 1.87
C ASN A 270 -6.14 -2.87 1.51
N ASP A 271 -6.80 -3.42 2.52
CA ASP A 271 -7.71 -4.55 2.36
C ASP A 271 -8.90 -4.21 1.44
N TYR A 272 -9.33 -2.94 1.42
CA TYR A 272 -10.35 -2.44 0.51
C TYR A 272 -9.85 -2.41 -0.95
N ILE A 273 -8.67 -1.82 -1.18
CA ILE A 273 -8.09 -1.68 -2.53
C ILE A 273 -7.67 -3.04 -3.11
N ASP A 274 -7.27 -3.98 -2.26
CA ASP A 274 -6.87 -5.33 -2.65
C ASP A 274 -7.97 -6.09 -3.43
N GLN A 275 -9.22 -5.66 -3.32
CA GLN A 275 -10.36 -6.26 -4.03
C GLN A 275 -10.62 -5.61 -5.40
N VAL A 276 -10.14 -4.39 -5.64
CA VAL A 276 -10.52 -3.57 -6.80
C VAL A 276 -9.70 -3.89 -8.05
N LEU A 277 -8.38 -4.03 -7.95
CA LEU A 277 -7.55 -4.39 -9.12
C LEU A 277 -7.82 -5.81 -9.65
N PRO A 278 -8.08 -6.83 -8.81
CA PRO A 278 -8.45 -8.15 -9.29
C PRO A 278 -9.81 -8.15 -9.99
N GLU A 279 -10.73 -7.28 -9.57
CA GLU A 279 -11.98 -7.00 -10.29
C GLU A 279 -11.74 -6.35 -11.65
N LEU A 280 -10.60 -5.68 -11.85
CA LEU A 280 -10.12 -5.17 -13.14
C LEU A 280 -9.24 -6.18 -13.90
N GLY A 281 -9.06 -7.38 -13.34
CA GLY A 281 -8.34 -8.49 -13.95
C GLY A 281 -6.83 -8.47 -13.75
N GLU A 282 -6.26 -7.47 -13.08
CA GLU A 282 -4.81 -7.33 -12.82
C GLU A 282 -4.36 -7.96 -11.50
N HIS A 283 -3.09 -8.37 -11.45
CA HIS A 283 -2.46 -8.73 -10.18
C HIS A 283 -2.29 -7.49 -9.30
N ASN A 284 -2.49 -7.65 -8.00
CA ASN A 284 -2.26 -6.55 -7.06
C ASN A 284 -0.82 -6.06 -7.14
N MET A 285 -0.69 -4.74 -7.16
CA MET A 285 0.59 -4.07 -7.00
C MET A 285 1.10 -4.21 -5.58
N VAL A 286 2.35 -3.82 -5.33
CA VAL A 286 2.86 -3.80 -3.96
C VAL A 286 2.17 -2.68 -3.20
N GLN A 287 1.30 -3.04 -2.27
CA GLN A 287 0.57 -2.10 -1.43
C GLN A 287 1.03 -2.19 0.03
N MET A 288 1.31 -1.05 0.65
CA MET A 288 1.66 -0.97 2.08
C MET A 288 1.51 0.45 2.60
N THR A 289 1.39 0.61 3.92
CA THR A 289 1.51 1.94 4.53
C THR A 289 2.98 2.37 4.61
N TYR A 290 3.23 3.68 4.74
CA TYR A 290 4.58 4.20 4.93
C TYR A 290 5.30 3.60 6.15
N PHE A 291 4.57 3.43 7.25
CA PHE A 291 5.15 2.89 8.48
C PHE A 291 5.37 1.39 8.41
N GLN A 292 4.57 0.64 7.65
CA GLN A 292 4.90 -0.75 7.33
C GLN A 292 6.19 -0.84 6.51
N PHE A 293 6.36 0.05 5.53
CA PHE A 293 7.60 0.17 4.77
C PHE A 293 8.79 0.46 5.69
N ALA A 294 8.66 1.40 6.63
CA ALA A 294 9.69 1.73 7.60
C ALA A 294 9.99 0.57 8.57
N ASN A 295 8.96 -0.03 9.19
CA ASN A 295 9.07 -1.10 10.19
C ASN A 295 9.74 -2.35 9.64
N ARG A 296 9.45 -2.75 8.40
CA ARG A 296 10.12 -3.89 7.74
C ARG A 296 11.64 -3.75 7.69
N ARG A 297 12.16 -2.51 7.73
CA ARG A 297 13.59 -2.22 7.67
C ARG A 297 14.27 -2.15 9.03
N VAL A 298 13.51 -1.96 10.10
CA VAL A 298 13.99 -1.83 11.47
C VAL A 298 13.16 -2.69 12.43
N PRO A 299 13.12 -4.02 12.28
CA PRO A 299 12.22 -4.88 13.05
C PRO A 299 12.47 -4.89 14.57
N LYS A 300 13.60 -4.32 15.02
CA LYS A 300 13.97 -4.19 16.44
C LYS A 300 13.53 -2.86 17.07
N LEU A 301 12.99 -1.93 16.28
CA LEU A 301 12.49 -0.64 16.77
C LEU A 301 10.97 -0.63 16.63
N HIS A 302 10.30 -0.24 17.70
CA HIS A 302 8.88 0.01 17.70
C HIS A 302 8.64 1.45 17.24
N VAL A 303 8.06 1.60 16.05
CA VAL A 303 7.61 2.89 15.54
C VAL A 303 6.20 3.14 16.05
N GLN A 304 5.93 4.37 16.47
CA GLN A 304 4.60 4.80 16.93
C GLN A 304 3.50 4.48 15.90
N ASN A 305 2.39 3.92 16.38
CA ASN A 305 1.20 3.62 15.55
C ASN A 305 0.33 4.88 15.35
N LEU A 306 -0.70 4.81 14.50
CA LEU A 306 -1.59 5.95 14.21
C LEU A 306 -2.26 6.52 15.48
N GLU A 307 -2.68 5.66 16.39
CA GLU A 307 -3.28 6.02 17.67
C GLU A 307 -2.32 6.89 18.52
N GLN A 308 -1.10 6.40 18.77
CA GLN A 308 -0.10 7.13 19.55
C GLN A 308 0.29 8.47 18.91
N ARG A 309 0.25 8.57 17.57
CA ARG A 309 0.47 9.83 16.86
C ARG A 309 -0.67 10.82 17.12
N PHE A 310 -1.91 10.33 17.08
CA PHE A 310 -3.10 11.14 17.31
C PHE A 310 -3.21 11.64 18.76
N GLU A 311 -2.89 10.79 19.74
CA GLU A 311 -2.97 11.11 21.17
C GLU A 311 -1.77 11.92 21.70
N SER A 312 -0.69 12.03 20.93
CA SER A 312 0.49 12.78 21.35
C SER A 312 0.17 14.28 21.45
N HIS A 313 -0.35 14.71 22.61
CA HIS A 313 -0.46 16.11 22.98
C HIS A 313 0.96 16.70 23.04
N GLN A 314 1.34 17.39 21.97
CA GLN A 314 2.70 17.90 21.85
C GLN A 314 2.85 19.17 22.68
N ASP A 315 3.75 19.12 23.64
CA ASP A 315 4.42 20.31 24.17
C ASP A 315 4.87 21.21 23.00
N GLU A 316 4.74 22.52 23.15
CA GLU A 316 5.06 23.51 22.13
C GLU A 316 6.50 23.34 21.61
N THR A 317 7.42 23.00 22.51
CA THR A 317 8.82 22.69 22.17
C THR A 317 8.92 21.48 21.23
N ALA A 318 8.16 20.42 21.48
CA ALA A 318 8.16 19.21 20.67
C ALA A 318 7.55 19.46 19.28
N LYS A 319 6.50 20.28 19.21
CA LYS A 319 5.86 20.70 17.96
C LYS A 319 6.83 21.49 17.07
N ASN A 320 7.54 22.45 17.65
CA ASN A 320 8.54 23.24 16.94
C ASN A 320 9.72 22.38 16.47
N ALA A 321 10.20 21.47 17.33
CA ALA A 321 11.27 20.53 16.98
C ALA A 321 10.86 19.60 15.83
N GLN A 322 9.61 19.13 15.84
CA GLN A 322 9.05 18.33 14.77
C GLN A 322 8.98 19.09 13.45
N GLN A 323 8.54 20.35 13.46
CA GLN A 323 8.51 21.19 12.26
C GLN A 323 9.89 21.34 11.61
N LEU A 324 10.95 21.49 12.42
CA LEU A 324 12.32 21.48 11.91
C LEU A 324 12.69 20.12 11.30
N LEU A 325 12.49 19.03 12.04
CA LEU A 325 12.91 17.68 11.65
C LEU A 325 12.20 17.15 10.41
N THR A 326 10.98 17.61 10.14
CA THR A 326 10.13 17.22 9.01
C THR A 326 10.36 18.07 7.75
N SER A 327 11.23 19.08 7.83
CA SER A 327 11.52 20.00 6.73
C SER A 327 12.49 19.43 5.68
N LEU A 328 12.36 19.91 4.44
CA LEU A 328 13.33 19.63 3.37
C LEU A 328 14.74 20.19 3.67
N GLN A 329 14.83 21.27 4.46
CA GLN A 329 16.10 21.82 4.90
C GLN A 329 16.86 20.82 5.77
N TYR A 330 16.15 20.13 6.66
CA TYR A 330 16.73 19.11 7.53
C TYR A 330 17.11 17.82 6.77
N PHE A 331 16.37 17.47 5.71
CA PHE A 331 16.75 16.41 4.79
C PHE A 331 18.14 16.66 4.17
N LYS A 332 18.35 17.87 3.63
CA LYS A 332 19.67 18.29 3.10
C LYS A 332 20.73 18.36 4.21
N ALA A 333 20.38 18.77 5.43
CA ALA A 333 21.30 18.77 6.56
C ALA A 333 21.76 17.36 6.95
N THR A 334 20.87 16.38 6.86
CA THR A 334 21.19 14.96 7.12
C THR A 334 22.21 14.44 6.09
N GLU A 335 22.04 14.80 4.82
CA GLU A 335 22.99 14.45 3.75
C GLU A 335 24.36 15.10 3.96
N ARG A 336 24.41 16.41 4.28
CA ARG A 336 25.66 17.11 4.62
C ARG A 336 26.38 16.45 5.80
N TYR A 337 25.63 16.09 6.84
CA TYR A 337 26.17 15.38 7.99
C TYR A 337 26.75 14.02 7.60
N ALA A 338 26.03 13.23 6.79
CA ALA A 338 26.51 11.93 6.33
C ALA A 338 27.83 12.06 5.55
N ASN A 339 27.93 13.02 4.62
CA ASN A 339 29.15 13.27 3.86
C ASN A 339 30.35 13.61 4.76
N HIS A 340 30.12 14.27 5.91
CA HIS A 340 31.16 14.51 6.90
C HIS A 340 31.63 13.24 7.63
N LEU A 341 30.81 12.18 7.72
CA LEU A 341 31.15 10.94 8.41
C LEU A 341 32.32 10.17 7.77
N GLY A 342 32.58 10.41 6.48
CA GLY A 342 33.75 9.90 5.78
C GLY A 342 35.07 10.42 6.36
N HIS A 343 35.04 11.57 7.04
CA HIS A 343 36.21 12.25 7.60
C HIS A 343 36.31 12.11 9.12
N ALA A 344 35.18 12.20 9.84
CA ALA A 344 35.19 12.18 11.30
C ALA A 344 33.85 11.74 11.90
N ASN A 345 33.86 11.45 13.21
CA ASN A 345 32.67 11.26 14.04
C ASN A 345 31.75 10.07 13.70
N MET A 346 32.25 9.09 12.94
CA MET A 346 31.58 7.80 12.78
C MET A 346 31.61 7.00 14.08
N ARG A 347 30.46 6.41 14.49
CA ARG A 347 30.30 5.68 15.74
C ARG A 347 30.27 4.17 15.51
N PHE A 348 31.18 3.45 16.18
CA PHE A 348 31.32 1.99 16.09
C PHE A 348 30.98 1.29 17.42
N ARG A 349 30.77 -0.02 17.34
CA ARG A 349 30.59 -0.95 18.48
C ARG A 349 31.71 -1.97 18.50
N ASN A 350 32.02 -2.49 19.67
CA ASN A 350 32.94 -3.62 19.80
C ASN A 350 32.31 -4.87 19.20
N LEU A 351 33.12 -5.71 18.55
CA LEU A 351 32.76 -7.08 18.23
C LEU A 351 33.19 -7.96 19.40
N MET A 352 32.25 -8.73 19.94
CA MET A 352 32.47 -9.58 21.11
C MET A 352 32.55 -11.06 20.69
N PHE A 353 33.40 -11.82 21.35
CA PHE A 353 33.49 -13.28 21.24
C PHE A 353 33.65 -13.86 22.65
N ASN A 354 32.76 -14.76 23.05
CA ASN A 354 32.74 -15.39 24.39
C ASN A 354 32.89 -14.38 25.55
N GLY A 355 32.16 -13.26 25.48
CA GLY A 355 32.20 -12.20 26.50
C GLY A 355 33.43 -11.30 26.48
N LYS A 356 34.45 -11.60 25.65
CA LYS A 356 35.65 -10.78 25.47
C LYS A 356 35.56 -9.94 24.20
N VAL A 357 36.26 -8.80 24.17
CA VAL A 357 36.36 -7.97 22.96
C VAL A 357 37.22 -8.68 21.94
N PHE A 358 36.61 -9.17 20.86
CA PHE A 358 37.32 -9.74 19.72
C PHE A 358 38.01 -8.64 18.92
N LEU A 359 37.26 -7.57 18.61
CA LEU A 359 37.78 -6.39 17.93
C LEU A 359 37.19 -5.12 18.56
N SER A 360 38.06 -4.18 18.94
CA SER A 360 37.65 -2.93 19.58
C SER A 360 37.10 -1.93 18.56
N LYS A 361 36.18 -1.08 19.01
CA LYS A 361 35.63 0.04 18.23
C LYS A 361 36.71 1.02 17.76
N GLU A 362 37.80 1.18 18.53
CA GLU A 362 38.95 2.00 18.17
C GLU A 362 39.70 1.41 16.98
N LYS A 363 39.91 0.08 16.96
CA LYS A 363 40.58 -0.58 15.83
C LYS A 363 39.71 -0.53 14.56
N ILE A 364 38.41 -0.74 14.71
CA ILE A 364 37.45 -0.57 13.60
C ILE A 364 37.51 0.87 13.06
N LYS A 365 37.58 1.87 13.94
CA LYS A 365 37.71 3.28 13.56
C LYS A 365 39.00 3.55 12.79
N GLU A 366 40.12 3.00 13.23
CA GLU A 366 41.42 3.12 12.55
C GLU A 366 41.34 2.54 11.13
N ILE A 367 40.79 1.33 10.99
CA ILE A 367 40.59 0.69 9.67
C ILE A 367 39.69 1.56 8.79
N TYR A 368 38.55 2.00 9.31
CA TYR A 368 37.59 2.80 8.56
C TYR A 368 38.19 4.11 8.04
N TYR A 369 39.02 4.80 8.84
CA TYR A 369 39.66 6.06 8.43
C TYR A 369 41.00 5.88 7.70
N SER A 370 41.53 4.66 7.59
CA SER A 370 42.74 4.37 6.80
C SER A 370 42.51 4.48 5.29
N PHE A 371 41.26 4.32 4.82
CA PHE A 371 40.91 4.44 3.41
C PHE A 371 40.93 5.91 2.94
N ASN A 372 41.31 6.12 1.68
CA ASN A 372 41.40 7.44 1.05
C ASN A 372 40.06 8.20 1.07
N ASN A 373 40.11 9.52 1.22
CA ASN A 373 38.96 10.43 1.28
C ASN A 373 38.10 10.45 0.01
N ASN A 374 38.64 9.98 -1.12
CA ASN A 374 37.88 9.89 -2.38
C ASN A 374 36.85 8.75 -2.39
N TYR A 375 36.88 7.84 -1.40
CA TYR A 375 35.87 6.79 -1.26
C TYR A 375 34.56 7.37 -0.74
N ASN A 376 33.45 7.09 -1.44
CA ASN A 376 32.13 7.33 -0.89
C ASN A 376 31.89 6.45 0.37
N LEU A 377 30.90 6.80 1.19
CA LEU A 377 30.63 6.10 2.46
C LEU A 377 30.38 4.60 2.27
N GLY A 378 29.64 4.22 1.22
CA GLY A 378 29.34 2.82 0.91
C GLY A 378 30.59 2.00 0.62
N ASN A 379 31.42 2.44 -0.33
CA ASN A 379 32.66 1.77 -0.69
C ASN A 379 33.64 1.71 0.49
N ARG A 380 33.68 2.75 1.34
CA ARG A 380 34.47 2.74 2.57
C ARG A 380 33.97 1.69 3.56
N LEU A 381 32.66 1.55 3.70
CA LEU A 381 32.03 0.56 4.56
C LEU A 381 32.28 -0.86 4.04
N ASP A 382 32.15 -1.10 2.74
CA ASP A 382 32.45 -2.39 2.11
C ASP A 382 33.94 -2.75 2.24
N GLY A 383 34.84 -1.80 1.98
CA GLY A 383 36.28 -1.99 2.21
C GLY A 383 36.61 -2.29 3.67
N THR A 384 35.95 -1.61 4.62
CA THR A 384 36.09 -1.91 6.05
C THR A 384 35.59 -3.32 6.36
N LYS A 385 34.43 -3.72 5.82
CA LYS A 385 33.85 -5.05 5.99
C LYS A 385 34.79 -6.15 5.49
N GLU A 386 35.36 -5.98 4.30
CA GLU A 386 36.37 -6.89 3.75
C GLU A 386 37.62 -6.97 4.64
N ALA A 387 38.09 -5.84 5.17
CA ALA A 387 39.21 -5.80 6.11
C ALA A 387 38.89 -6.54 7.42
N LEU A 388 37.66 -6.42 7.93
CA LEU A 388 37.18 -7.16 9.11
C LEU A 388 37.11 -8.67 8.85
N ILE A 389 36.64 -9.09 7.68
CA ILE A 389 36.61 -10.51 7.28
C ILE A 389 38.04 -11.06 7.13
N LYS A 390 38.94 -10.28 6.51
CA LYS A 390 40.37 -10.64 6.43
C LYS A 390 40.97 -10.78 7.82
N TYR A 391 40.69 -9.85 8.74
CA TYR A 391 41.15 -9.92 10.12
C TYR A 391 40.62 -11.17 10.84
N LEU A 392 39.33 -11.50 10.67
CA LEU A 392 38.71 -12.71 11.19
C LEU A 392 39.44 -13.97 10.69
N ASN A 393 39.69 -14.06 9.38
CA ASN A 393 40.36 -15.20 8.76
C ASN A 393 41.81 -15.37 9.23
N HIS A 394 42.55 -14.27 9.42
CA HIS A 394 43.92 -14.34 9.96
C HIS A 394 43.95 -14.83 11.41
N ARG A 395 42.92 -14.51 12.19
CA ARG A 395 42.81 -14.90 13.60
C ARG A 395 42.41 -16.36 13.80
N VAL A 396 41.84 -17.02 12.79
CA VAL A 396 41.53 -18.45 12.83
C VAL A 396 42.77 -19.27 13.17
N GLY A 397 43.89 -19.01 12.51
CA GLY A 397 45.13 -19.79 12.72
C GLY A 397 45.70 -19.66 14.14
N SER A 398 45.60 -18.49 14.76
CA SER A 398 46.00 -18.31 16.17
C SER A 398 45.00 -18.94 17.13
N GLU A 399 43.70 -18.88 16.83
CA GLU A 399 42.65 -19.40 17.70
C GLU A 399 42.64 -20.93 17.73
N MET A 400 43.01 -21.59 16.63
CA MET A 400 43.17 -23.05 16.54
C MET A 400 44.15 -23.64 17.56
N ARG A 401 45.03 -22.83 18.14
CA ARG A 401 46.03 -23.25 19.15
C ARG A 401 45.56 -23.06 20.59
N ASN A 402 44.35 -22.52 20.79
CA ASN A 402 43.84 -22.26 22.13
C ASN A 402 43.26 -23.53 22.76
N LYS A 403 43.39 -23.62 24.08
CA LYS A 403 42.97 -24.78 24.88
C LYS A 403 41.49 -25.17 24.66
N TRP A 404 40.60 -24.19 24.48
CA TRP A 404 39.18 -24.49 24.27
C TRP A 404 38.91 -25.28 22.99
N VAL A 405 39.72 -25.10 21.93
CA VAL A 405 39.58 -25.86 20.67
C VAL A 405 40.04 -27.29 20.88
N GLU A 406 41.12 -27.48 21.62
CA GLU A 406 41.64 -28.80 21.99
C GLU A 406 40.64 -29.57 22.86
N ASP A 407 40.11 -28.91 23.91
CA ASP A 407 39.08 -29.47 24.78
C ASP A 407 37.82 -29.86 23.97
N GLU A 408 37.44 -29.05 22.98
CA GLU A 408 36.26 -29.32 22.15
C GLU A 408 36.50 -30.51 21.20
N ILE A 409 37.67 -30.59 20.56
CA ILE A 409 38.06 -31.73 19.70
C ILE A 409 38.03 -33.04 20.50
N GLN A 410 38.58 -33.04 21.72
CA GLN A 410 38.61 -34.23 22.57
C GLN A 410 37.22 -34.68 23.03
N SER A 411 36.25 -33.78 23.07
CA SER A 411 34.87 -34.08 23.46
C SER A 411 33.96 -34.54 22.31
N LEU A 412 34.42 -34.47 21.06
CA LEU A 412 33.62 -34.86 19.89
C LEU A 412 33.35 -36.36 19.85
N SER A 413 32.11 -36.72 19.57
CA SER A 413 31.73 -38.10 19.23
C SER A 413 32.15 -38.48 17.81
N LYS A 414 32.23 -39.79 17.55
CA LYS A 414 32.57 -40.32 16.22
C LYS A 414 31.60 -39.88 15.13
N GLU A 415 30.31 -39.74 15.46
CA GLU A 415 29.29 -39.22 14.53
C GLU A 415 29.49 -37.72 14.22
N GLU A 416 29.93 -36.92 15.19
CA GLU A 416 30.19 -35.49 14.99
C GLU A 416 31.45 -35.26 14.15
N ILE A 417 32.49 -36.06 14.36
CA ILE A 417 33.69 -36.08 13.52
C ILE A 417 33.31 -36.41 12.07
N ASP A 418 32.48 -37.44 11.88
CA ASP A 418 32.00 -37.85 10.55
C ASP A 418 31.17 -36.76 9.86
N ASN A 419 30.33 -36.05 10.61
CA ASN A 419 29.59 -34.89 10.13
C ASN A 419 30.49 -33.71 9.74
N LEU A 420 31.62 -33.49 10.43
CA LEU A 420 32.58 -32.44 10.08
C LEU A 420 33.35 -32.73 8.79
N PHE A 421 33.52 -34.01 8.43
CA PHE A 421 34.19 -34.41 7.19
C PHE A 421 33.31 -34.25 5.94
N ASN A 422 31.99 -34.34 6.06
CA ASN A 422 30.97 -33.93 5.06
C ASN A 422 31.39 -34.13 3.58
N ASN A 423 31.86 -35.34 3.23
CA ASN A 423 32.35 -35.80 1.91
C ASN A 423 33.81 -35.52 1.52
N GLN A 424 34.70 -35.08 2.42
CA GLN A 424 36.14 -35.00 2.14
C GLN A 424 36.84 -36.36 2.37
N PRO A 425 37.92 -36.69 1.62
CA PRO A 425 38.68 -37.91 1.85
C PRO A 425 39.23 -37.94 3.27
N ARG A 426 39.05 -39.07 3.99
CA ARG A 426 39.63 -39.29 5.33
C ARG A 426 41.14 -39.54 5.30
N GLU A 427 41.74 -39.63 4.12
CA GLU A 427 43.18 -39.85 3.97
C GLU A 427 43.93 -38.53 4.16
N PHE A 428 44.20 -38.20 5.43
CA PHE A 428 45.22 -37.20 5.77
C PHE A 428 46.60 -37.87 5.78
N GLU A 429 47.61 -37.16 5.29
CA GLU A 429 48.99 -37.66 5.31
C GLU A 429 49.56 -37.82 6.73
N ASP A 430 48.98 -37.13 7.73
CA ASP A 430 49.44 -37.12 9.13
C ASP A 430 48.30 -36.67 10.09
N GLU A 431 48.30 -37.18 11.33
CA GLU A 431 47.39 -36.82 12.43
C GLU A 431 47.40 -35.31 12.69
N ASP A 432 48.56 -34.67 12.51
CA ASP A 432 48.73 -33.21 12.63
C ASP A 432 47.89 -32.42 11.61
N LYS A 433 47.71 -32.96 10.40
CA LYS A 433 46.89 -32.32 9.35
C LYS A 433 45.41 -32.54 9.61
N GLU A 434 45.04 -33.71 10.12
CA GLU A 434 43.68 -34.02 10.57
C GLU A 434 43.26 -33.10 11.73
N TYR A 435 44.10 -32.96 12.75
CA TYR A 435 43.87 -32.04 13.86
C TYR A 435 43.68 -30.59 13.37
N LYS A 436 44.57 -30.10 12.50
CA LYS A 436 44.45 -28.75 11.93
C LYS A 436 43.17 -28.57 11.11
N PHE A 437 42.72 -29.61 10.40
CA PHE A 437 41.47 -29.57 9.65
C PHE A 437 40.27 -29.46 10.60
N LEU A 438 40.18 -30.34 11.60
CA LEU A 438 39.10 -30.35 12.59
C LEU A 438 39.07 -29.04 13.41
N ALA A 439 40.22 -28.61 13.93
CA ALA A 439 40.38 -27.35 14.65
C ALA A 439 39.92 -26.16 13.81
N ARG A 440 40.24 -26.13 12.52
CA ARG A 440 39.79 -25.07 11.62
C ARG A 440 38.28 -25.08 11.44
N GLN A 441 37.65 -26.24 11.26
CA GLN A 441 36.19 -26.34 11.12
C GLN A 441 35.46 -25.87 12.38
N ILE A 442 35.94 -26.29 13.56
CA ILE A 442 35.39 -25.89 14.86
C ILE A 442 35.50 -24.37 15.04
N VAL A 443 36.69 -23.81 14.82
CA VAL A 443 36.90 -22.35 14.94
C VAL A 443 36.05 -21.59 13.92
N MET A 444 35.94 -22.05 12.67
CA MET A 444 35.09 -21.42 11.66
C MET A 444 33.61 -21.45 12.04
N ARG A 445 33.14 -22.56 12.63
CA ARG A 445 31.78 -22.68 13.17
C ARG A 445 31.57 -21.73 14.36
N ALA A 446 32.52 -21.68 15.29
CA ALA A 446 32.49 -20.78 16.45
C ALA A 446 32.55 -19.29 16.06
N PHE A 447 33.26 -18.95 14.98
CA PHE A 447 33.35 -17.58 14.45
C PHE A 447 32.17 -17.19 13.53
N MET A 448 31.29 -18.13 13.18
CA MET A 448 30.14 -17.85 12.33
C MET A 448 29.23 -16.71 12.86
N PRO A 449 28.95 -16.58 14.17
CA PRO A 449 28.22 -15.44 14.72
C PRO A 449 28.94 -14.11 14.48
N ILE A 450 30.27 -14.07 14.59
CA ILE A 450 31.08 -12.85 14.32
C ILE A 450 31.02 -12.52 12.84
N LYS A 451 31.18 -13.52 11.97
CA LYS A 451 31.05 -13.34 10.51
C LYS A 451 29.67 -12.77 10.16
N LYS A 452 28.59 -13.36 10.70
CA LYS A 452 27.22 -12.83 10.56
C LYS A 452 27.09 -11.41 11.10
N ALA A 453 27.74 -11.07 12.22
CA ALA A 453 27.72 -9.73 12.77
C ALA A 453 28.44 -8.70 11.88
N ILE A 454 29.55 -9.09 11.25
CA ILE A 454 30.25 -8.29 10.23
C ILE A 454 29.37 -8.15 8.98
N ASP A 455 28.77 -9.25 8.52
CA ASP A 455 27.95 -9.31 7.32
C ASP A 455 26.71 -8.41 7.40
N HIS A 456 26.09 -8.33 8.58
CA HIS A 456 24.93 -7.49 8.85
C HIS A 456 25.27 -6.12 9.46
N ASN A 457 26.53 -5.69 9.40
CA ASN A 457 26.98 -4.36 9.86
C ASN A 457 26.70 -4.08 11.36
N GLN A 458 26.67 -5.10 12.22
CA GLN A 458 26.38 -4.94 13.66
C GLN A 458 27.48 -4.19 14.43
N TRP A 459 28.65 -4.03 13.83
CA TRP A 459 29.77 -3.21 14.32
C TRP A 459 29.52 -1.70 14.18
N LEU A 460 28.45 -1.28 13.48
CA LEU A 460 28.02 0.12 13.43
C LEU A 460 27.11 0.47 14.59
N ASN A 461 27.34 1.62 15.22
CA ASN A 461 26.44 2.14 16.24
C ASN A 461 25.46 3.15 15.66
N ILE A 462 24.52 2.68 14.83
CA ILE A 462 23.55 3.56 14.16
C ILE A 462 22.69 4.36 15.15
N ASN A 463 22.26 3.77 16.28
CA ASN A 463 21.52 4.48 17.33
C ASN A 463 22.36 5.64 17.90
N GLY A 464 23.64 5.38 18.19
CA GLY A 464 24.56 6.42 18.64
C GLY A 464 24.83 7.48 17.56
N GLN A 465 24.85 7.09 16.29
CA GLN A 465 25.04 8.00 15.16
C GLN A 465 23.84 8.93 14.96
N PHE A 466 22.62 8.41 15.11
CA PHE A 466 21.38 9.17 15.05
C PHE A 466 21.31 10.19 16.20
N LEU A 467 21.59 9.77 17.44
CA LEU A 467 21.66 10.69 18.57
C LEU A 467 22.74 11.77 18.38
N HIS A 468 23.86 11.43 17.73
CA HIS A 468 24.89 12.40 17.42
C HIS A 468 24.45 13.42 16.37
N LEU A 469 23.71 13.00 15.33
CA LEU A 469 23.10 13.91 14.35
C LEU A 469 22.19 14.92 15.05
N LEU A 470 21.31 14.44 15.93
CA LEU A 470 20.40 15.31 16.69
C LEU A 470 21.17 16.30 17.58
N ARG A 471 22.23 15.86 18.27
CA ARG A 471 23.06 16.74 19.12
C ARG A 471 23.81 17.81 18.33
N VAL A 472 24.21 17.52 17.10
CA VAL A 472 24.95 18.45 16.23
C VAL A 472 24.01 19.33 15.40
N THR A 473 22.70 19.03 15.39
CA THR A 473 21.67 19.79 14.65
C THR A 473 21.75 21.31 14.83
N PRO A 474 21.95 21.87 16.06
CA PRO A 474 22.07 23.32 16.24
C PRO A 474 23.26 23.97 15.50
N LYS A 475 24.25 23.17 15.08
CA LYS A 475 25.39 23.62 14.27
C LYS A 475 25.15 23.46 12.76
N LEU A 476 24.16 22.66 12.37
CA LEU A 476 23.86 22.33 10.97
C LEU A 476 22.72 23.18 10.40
N VAL A 477 21.81 23.62 11.27
CA VAL A 477 20.61 24.40 10.95
C VAL A 477 20.37 25.42 12.06
N ASN A 478 19.83 26.59 11.69
CA ASN A 478 19.46 27.64 12.63
C ASN A 478 18.17 27.26 13.38
N ILE A 479 18.30 26.68 14.58
CA ILE A 479 17.14 26.25 15.38
C ILE A 479 16.32 27.41 15.96
N ALA A 480 16.91 28.61 16.06
CA ALA A 480 16.24 29.79 16.59
C ALA A 480 15.12 30.29 15.66
N GLU A 481 15.22 30.02 14.35
CA GLU A 481 14.15 30.31 13.37
C GLU A 481 12.86 29.55 13.66
N TYR A 482 12.95 28.43 14.39
CA TYR A 482 11.82 27.60 14.80
C TYR A 482 11.39 27.87 16.25
N GLY A 483 11.93 28.91 16.90
CA GLY A 483 11.57 29.28 18.28
C GLY A 483 12.09 28.31 19.35
N ILE A 484 13.21 27.62 19.09
CA ILE A 484 13.79 26.63 20.03
C ILE A 484 15.15 27.11 20.55
N SER A 485 15.34 27.10 21.87
CA SER A 485 16.65 27.36 22.50
C SER A 485 17.56 26.13 22.47
N ALA A 486 18.86 26.33 22.65
CA ALA A 486 19.83 25.22 22.71
C ALA A 486 19.55 24.27 23.89
N GLU A 487 19.08 24.79 25.03
CA GLU A 487 18.71 24.03 26.22
C GLU A 487 17.45 23.20 25.97
N GLN A 488 16.41 23.81 25.37
CA GLN A 488 15.18 23.12 24.98
C GLN A 488 15.46 21.98 24.00
N TRP A 489 16.29 22.24 22.98
CA TRP A 489 16.72 21.20 22.04
C TRP A 489 17.48 20.06 22.74
N LYS A 490 18.38 20.38 23.67
CA LYS A 490 19.12 19.38 24.42
C LYS A 490 18.18 18.48 25.23
N GLY A 491 17.20 19.06 25.92
CA GLY A 491 16.17 18.33 26.66
C GLY A 491 15.35 17.41 25.75
N TYR A 492 14.93 17.92 24.58
CA TYR A 492 14.23 17.13 23.56
C TYR A 492 15.04 15.90 23.10
N VAL A 493 16.34 16.09 22.81
CA VAL A 493 17.23 15.00 22.38
C VAL A 493 17.49 13.99 23.50
N ASP A 494 17.59 14.43 24.74
CA ASP A 494 17.73 13.53 25.89
C ASP A 494 16.45 12.70 26.12
N GLY A 495 15.25 13.25 25.86
CA GLY A 495 14.00 12.49 25.81
C GLY A 495 14.03 11.38 24.74
N ILE A 496 14.44 11.71 23.52
CA ILE A 496 14.59 10.72 22.42
C ILE A 496 15.59 9.63 22.79
N LYS A 497 16.69 9.97 23.48
CA LYS A 497 17.69 9.00 23.92
C LYS A 497 17.10 7.96 24.87
N GLU A 498 16.23 8.37 25.81
CA GLU A 498 15.60 7.42 26.73
C GLU A 498 14.56 6.55 26.03
N GLU A 499 13.78 7.09 25.09
CA GLU A 499 12.86 6.28 24.27
C GLU A 499 13.61 5.27 23.38
N LEU A 500 14.73 5.69 22.77
CA LEU A 500 15.53 4.81 21.92
C LEU A 500 16.19 3.66 22.72
N LYS A 501 16.47 3.85 24.02
CA LYS A 501 16.92 2.75 24.90
C LYS A 501 15.82 1.72 25.15
N LYS A 502 14.56 2.16 25.21
CA LYS A 502 13.37 1.28 25.31
C LYS A 502 13.04 0.60 23.98
N GLY A 503 13.73 0.97 22.89
CA GLY A 503 13.46 0.47 21.54
C GLY A 503 12.34 1.23 20.82
N ASN A 504 11.89 2.36 21.36
CA ASN A 504 10.85 3.18 20.75
C ASN A 504 11.45 4.29 19.89
N LEU A 505 10.80 4.60 18.77
CA LEU A 505 11.14 5.75 17.95
C LEU A 505 9.88 6.40 17.42
N SER A 506 9.87 7.74 17.37
CA SER A 506 8.74 8.48 16.82
C SER A 506 8.59 8.24 15.32
N ALA A 507 7.37 8.41 14.83
CA ALA A 507 7.02 8.31 13.41
C ALA A 507 7.87 9.22 12.51
N ASN A 508 8.29 10.40 12.99
CA ASN A 508 9.13 11.31 12.21
C ASN A 508 10.62 10.96 12.35
N GLY A 509 11.02 10.50 13.54
CA GLY A 509 12.40 10.11 13.82
C GLY A 509 12.85 8.90 12.99
N ILE A 510 11.94 7.97 12.66
CA ILE A 510 12.29 6.76 11.92
C ILE A 510 12.77 7.06 10.50
N THR A 511 12.15 8.01 9.82
CA THR A 511 12.54 8.39 8.45
C THR A 511 13.95 8.93 8.41
N ILE A 512 14.28 9.80 9.36
CA ILE A 512 15.62 10.39 9.50
C ILE A 512 16.65 9.32 9.82
N TYR A 513 16.30 8.40 10.74
CA TYR A 513 17.13 7.26 11.09
C TYR A 513 17.41 6.36 9.86
N LEU A 514 16.38 6.04 9.09
CA LEU A 514 16.48 5.21 7.88
C LEU A 514 17.29 5.90 6.78
N TYR A 515 17.07 7.19 6.56
CA TYR A 515 17.83 7.95 5.57
C TYR A 515 19.31 8.01 5.95
N LEU A 516 19.62 8.32 7.21
CA LEU A 516 20.99 8.31 7.72
C LEU A 516 21.64 6.92 7.54
N TYR A 517 20.91 5.85 7.86
CA TYR A 517 21.40 4.49 7.68
C TYR A 517 21.68 4.16 6.21
N ASP A 518 20.80 4.57 5.28
CA ASP A 518 20.97 4.36 3.84
C ASP A 518 22.17 5.10 3.28
N LEU A 519 22.37 6.35 3.71
CA LEU A 519 23.54 7.16 3.33
C LEU A 519 24.84 6.51 3.82
N ILE A 520 24.87 6.06 5.08
CA ILE A 520 26.04 5.38 5.66
C ILE A 520 26.36 4.08 4.91
N THR A 521 25.34 3.30 4.60
CA THR A 521 25.48 1.99 3.95
C THR A 521 25.63 2.07 2.43
N GLY A 522 25.55 3.27 1.85
CA GLY A 522 25.66 3.48 0.39
C GLY A 522 24.51 2.87 -0.41
N LYS A 523 23.33 2.68 0.18
CA LYS A 523 22.18 2.06 -0.52
C LYS A 523 21.50 3.08 -1.43
N HIS A 524 21.72 2.94 -2.74
CA HIS A 524 21.18 3.86 -3.76
C HIS A 524 19.72 3.60 -4.19
N GLY A 525 18.85 3.23 -3.25
CA GLY A 525 17.44 3.03 -3.59
C GLY A 525 17.11 1.72 -4.32
N GLN A 526 15.83 1.50 -4.59
CA GLN A 526 15.23 0.39 -5.34
C GLN A 526 15.00 0.90 -6.75
N ARG A 527 15.82 0.45 -7.70
CA ARG A 527 15.86 0.94 -9.09
C ARG A 527 14.93 0.15 -10.02
N ASP A 528 14.44 -0.97 -9.54
CA ASP A 528 13.47 -1.86 -10.16
C ASP A 528 12.06 -1.25 -10.15
N ILE A 529 11.71 -0.49 -9.11
CA ILE A 529 10.43 0.22 -9.01
C ILE A 529 10.36 1.34 -10.05
N ARG A 530 9.27 1.36 -10.83
CA ARG A 530 9.04 2.30 -11.96
C ARG A 530 7.93 3.29 -11.70
N TYR A 531 6.97 2.95 -10.84
CA TYR A 531 5.87 3.83 -10.47
C TYR A 531 5.61 3.78 -8.97
N VAL A 532 5.48 4.96 -8.36
CA VAL A 532 5.12 5.12 -6.95
C VAL A 532 3.88 5.99 -6.87
N PHE A 533 2.86 5.46 -6.20
CA PHE A 533 1.62 6.15 -5.91
C PHE A 533 1.58 6.44 -4.41
N VAL A 534 1.22 7.66 -4.04
CA VAL A 534 1.04 8.07 -2.64
C VAL A 534 -0.35 8.64 -2.50
N ASP A 535 -1.21 7.92 -1.78
CA ASP A 535 -2.55 8.41 -1.42
C ASP A 535 -2.50 9.20 -0.11
N GLU A 536 -3.43 10.16 0.03
CA GLU A 536 -3.51 11.08 1.16
C GLU A 536 -2.15 11.76 1.49
N VAL A 537 -1.49 12.32 0.46
CA VAL A 537 -0.17 12.97 0.54
C VAL A 537 -0.08 14.06 1.61
N GLN A 538 -1.21 14.65 2.00
CA GLN A 538 -1.27 15.62 3.09
C GLN A 538 -0.99 15.02 4.48
N ASP A 539 -0.88 13.68 4.62
CA ASP A 539 -0.40 13.04 5.85
C ASP A 539 1.12 12.82 5.87
N TYR A 540 1.78 13.15 4.75
CA TYR A 540 3.22 13.02 4.60
C TYR A 540 3.89 14.38 4.77
N ASP A 541 5.03 14.36 5.46
CA ASP A 541 5.89 15.53 5.52
C ASP A 541 6.88 15.60 4.35
N ALA A 542 7.48 16.78 4.16
CA ALA A 542 8.41 17.02 3.07
C ALA A 542 9.67 16.12 3.16
N TYR A 543 10.14 15.81 4.37
CA TYR A 543 11.28 14.92 4.57
C TYR A 543 10.95 13.49 4.10
N GLN A 544 9.76 12.97 4.44
CA GLN A 544 9.28 11.66 4.02
C GLN A 544 9.18 11.55 2.51
N LEU A 545 8.61 12.55 1.84
CA LEU A 545 8.48 12.57 0.38
C LEU A 545 9.86 12.66 -0.30
N ALA A 546 10.78 13.47 0.24
CA ALA A 546 12.16 13.53 -0.24
C ALA A 546 12.88 12.18 -0.06
N TYR A 547 12.65 11.51 1.07
CA TYR A 547 13.20 10.18 1.33
C TYR A 547 12.63 9.12 0.37
N LEU A 548 11.33 9.14 0.08
CA LEU A 548 10.73 8.25 -0.93
C LEU A 548 11.35 8.49 -2.31
N LYS A 549 11.56 9.75 -2.71
CA LYS A 549 12.24 10.08 -3.96
C LYS A 549 13.67 9.55 -4.01
N TYR A 550 14.44 9.71 -2.93
CA TYR A 550 15.78 9.13 -2.79
C TYR A 550 15.74 7.60 -2.90
N ARG A 551 14.75 6.97 -2.27
CA ARG A 551 14.59 5.51 -2.25
C ARG A 551 14.18 4.95 -3.60
N PHE A 552 13.39 5.66 -4.40
CA PHE A 552 12.87 5.17 -5.69
C PHE A 552 13.33 6.08 -6.85
N PRO A 553 14.63 6.11 -7.16
CA PRO A 553 15.20 7.14 -8.05
C PRO A 553 14.78 7.03 -9.51
N ARG A 554 14.26 5.88 -9.96
CA ARG A 554 13.78 5.65 -11.34
C ARG A 554 12.26 5.66 -11.45
N ALA A 555 11.56 5.89 -10.33
CA ALA A 555 10.11 5.84 -10.31
C ALA A 555 9.51 7.19 -10.72
N LYS A 556 8.39 7.12 -11.45
CA LYS A 556 7.49 8.26 -11.64
C LYS A 556 6.50 8.29 -10.48
N PHE A 557 6.24 9.49 -9.95
CA PHE A 557 5.41 9.70 -8.78
C PHE A 557 4.02 10.19 -9.18
N THR A 558 2.99 9.58 -8.61
CA THR A 558 1.62 10.10 -8.64
C THR A 558 1.17 10.34 -7.20
N LEU A 559 1.02 11.60 -6.82
CA LEU A 559 0.65 12.01 -5.47
C LEU A 559 -0.82 12.43 -5.47
N LEU A 560 -1.60 11.93 -4.53
CA LEU A 560 -3.03 12.21 -4.41
C LEU A 560 -3.27 12.87 -3.06
N GLY A 561 -4.12 13.88 -3.02
CA GLY A 561 -4.53 14.44 -1.75
C GLY A 561 -5.67 15.42 -1.83
N ASP A 562 -6.27 15.65 -0.67
CA ASP A 562 -7.12 16.80 -0.42
C ASP A 562 -6.38 17.75 0.53
N LEU A 563 -6.08 18.96 0.06
CA LEU A 563 -5.41 19.97 0.87
C LEU A 563 -6.23 20.36 2.12
N ASN A 564 -7.54 20.05 2.14
CA ASN A 564 -8.45 20.33 3.24
C ASN A 564 -8.57 19.18 4.27
N GLN A 565 -7.99 17.99 4.01
CA GLN A 565 -8.06 16.80 4.89
C GLN A 565 -6.74 16.50 5.63
N ALA A 566 -5.93 17.52 5.92
CA ALA A 566 -4.72 17.33 6.71
C ALA A 566 -5.11 17.10 8.19
N ILE A 567 -4.72 15.96 8.77
CA ILE A 567 -5.01 15.67 10.20
C ILE A 567 -3.72 15.56 11.00
N PHE A 568 -2.63 15.05 10.40
CA PHE A 568 -1.38 14.79 11.10
C PHE A 568 -0.29 15.85 10.91
N THR A 569 -0.35 16.61 9.82
CA THR A 569 0.63 17.66 9.54
C THR A 569 -0.03 19.02 9.77
N HIS A 570 0.40 19.76 10.79
CA HIS A 570 0.01 21.16 10.99
C HIS A 570 0.62 22.10 9.92
N GLU A 571 1.23 21.56 8.85
CA GLU A 571 1.75 22.35 7.74
C GLU A 571 0.62 22.79 6.81
N ASN A 572 0.69 24.04 6.38
CA ASN A 572 -0.23 24.58 5.39
C ASN A 572 0.03 23.89 4.04
N SER A 573 -0.93 23.13 3.52
CA SER A 573 -0.80 22.22 2.37
C SER A 573 -0.26 22.90 1.09
N ARG A 574 -0.42 24.23 0.97
CA ARG A 574 0.18 25.06 -0.10
C ARG A 574 1.71 25.13 -0.01
N SER A 575 2.27 25.11 1.20
CA SER A 575 3.72 25.05 1.43
C SER A 575 4.28 23.73 0.94
N LEU A 576 3.60 22.60 1.24
CA LEU A 576 4.01 21.27 0.80
C LEU A 576 4.09 21.18 -0.73
N LEU A 577 3.07 21.69 -1.44
CA LEU A 577 3.08 21.78 -2.91
C LEU A 577 4.26 22.60 -3.46
N LYS A 578 4.54 23.75 -2.85
CA LYS A 578 5.67 24.59 -3.25
C LYS A 578 7.00 23.85 -3.02
N GLN A 579 7.14 23.15 -1.91
CA GLN A 579 8.33 22.35 -1.60
C GLN A 579 8.47 21.16 -2.56
N LEU A 580 7.38 20.46 -2.88
CA LEU A 580 7.38 19.37 -3.85
C LEU A 580 7.81 19.83 -5.25
N GLY A 581 7.35 21.00 -5.68
CA GLY A 581 7.80 21.63 -6.93
C GLY A 581 9.31 21.91 -6.98
N THR A 582 9.99 22.03 -5.82
CA THR A 582 11.46 22.15 -5.79
C THR A 582 12.19 20.81 -5.83
N MET A 583 11.49 19.71 -5.51
CA MET A 583 12.09 18.38 -5.53
C MET A 583 12.14 17.82 -6.95
N PHE A 584 11.13 18.10 -7.77
CA PHE A 584 11.00 17.60 -9.14
C PHE A 584 11.29 18.69 -10.17
N ASP A 585 11.57 18.28 -11.40
CA ASP A 585 11.70 19.20 -12.52
C ASP A 585 10.33 19.86 -12.80
N PRO A 586 10.22 21.21 -12.73
CA PRO A 586 8.96 21.90 -12.99
C PRO A 586 8.37 21.60 -14.36
N GLU A 587 9.21 21.37 -15.39
CA GLU A 587 8.73 21.07 -16.75
C GLU A 587 8.15 19.66 -16.89
N LYS A 588 8.51 18.77 -15.97
CA LYS A 588 8.01 17.38 -15.89
C LYS A 588 7.05 17.17 -14.72
N THR A 589 6.50 18.26 -14.20
CA THR A 589 5.53 18.25 -13.11
C THR A 589 4.19 18.72 -13.64
N LYS A 590 3.14 17.95 -13.37
CA LYS A 590 1.78 18.28 -13.74
C LYS A 590 0.85 18.23 -12.55
N VAL A 591 0.01 19.25 -12.43
CA VAL A 591 -1.04 19.33 -11.40
C VAL A 591 -2.39 19.22 -12.08
N VAL A 592 -3.22 18.28 -11.63
CA VAL A 592 -4.61 18.12 -12.09
C VAL A 592 -5.53 18.32 -10.90
N GLN A 593 -6.50 19.23 -11.03
CA GLN A 593 -7.46 19.56 -9.97
C GLN A 593 -8.85 18.96 -10.27
N LEU A 594 -9.33 18.13 -9.35
CA LEU A 594 -10.67 17.53 -9.33
C LEU A 594 -11.56 18.32 -8.36
N THR A 595 -12.29 19.30 -8.89
CA THR A 595 -13.14 20.21 -8.10
C THR A 595 -14.53 19.63 -7.80
N LYS A 596 -14.99 18.63 -8.57
CA LYS A 596 -16.34 18.07 -8.41
C LYS A 596 -16.34 16.86 -7.49
N SER A 597 -17.14 16.90 -6.43
CA SER A 597 -17.44 15.76 -5.57
C SER A 597 -18.75 15.12 -6.01
N TYR A 598 -18.73 13.82 -6.32
CA TYR A 598 -19.90 13.10 -6.83
C TYR A 598 -20.28 11.85 -6.02
N ARG A 599 -19.48 11.48 -5.02
CA ARG A 599 -19.78 10.32 -4.15
C ARG A 599 -20.82 10.66 -3.08
N SER A 600 -20.64 11.78 -2.40
CA SER A 600 -21.60 12.30 -1.42
C SER A 600 -22.76 13.02 -2.10
N THR A 601 -23.90 13.06 -1.43
CA THR A 601 -25.04 13.89 -1.86
C THR A 601 -24.67 15.37 -1.88
N LYS A 602 -25.43 16.14 -2.65
CA LYS A 602 -25.27 17.59 -2.75
C LYS A 602 -25.37 18.25 -1.38
N GLN A 603 -26.38 17.88 -0.59
CA GLN A 603 -26.64 18.40 0.76
C GLN A 603 -25.46 18.16 1.71
N ILE A 604 -24.89 16.95 1.73
CA ILE A 604 -23.74 16.63 2.58
C ILE A 604 -22.50 17.42 2.12
N THR A 605 -22.28 17.51 0.81
CA THR A 605 -21.13 18.25 0.25
C THR A 605 -21.24 19.74 0.55
N ASP A 606 -22.44 20.30 0.40
CA ASP A 606 -22.73 21.70 0.69
C ASP A 606 -22.53 21.98 2.18
N PHE A 607 -23.12 21.17 3.06
CA PHE A 607 -22.92 21.28 4.51
C PHE A 607 -21.44 21.24 4.91
N THR A 608 -20.68 20.28 4.38
CA THR A 608 -19.26 20.09 4.75
C THR A 608 -18.34 21.18 4.19
N LYS A 609 -18.63 21.77 3.01
CA LYS A 609 -17.80 22.87 2.46
C LYS A 609 -17.79 24.09 3.38
N HIS A 610 -18.92 24.38 4.05
CA HIS A 610 -19.07 25.50 4.96
C HIS A 610 -18.42 25.26 6.34
N ILE A 611 -18.07 24.00 6.65
CA ILE A 611 -17.24 23.69 7.82
C ILE A 611 -15.82 24.21 7.61
N LEU A 612 -15.31 24.38 6.39
CA LEU A 612 -13.93 24.83 6.15
C LEU A 612 -13.81 26.36 6.06
N ILE A 613 -12.70 26.93 6.57
CA ILE A 613 -12.36 28.35 6.38
C ILE A 613 -11.32 28.46 5.27
N GLY A 614 -11.64 29.17 4.20
CA GLY A 614 -10.70 29.38 3.07
C GLY A 614 -10.37 28.09 2.29
N GLY A 615 -11.24 27.08 2.39
CA GLY A 615 -11.13 25.85 1.60
C GLY A 615 -11.24 26.12 0.11
N GLU A 616 -10.62 25.26 -0.70
CA GLU A 616 -10.70 25.38 -2.16
C GLU A 616 -12.12 25.14 -2.71
N ALA A 617 -12.35 25.52 -3.96
CA ALA A 617 -13.64 25.40 -4.62
C ALA A 617 -14.08 23.93 -4.75
N ILE A 618 -14.96 23.49 -3.83
CA ILE A 618 -15.66 22.22 -3.91
C ILE A 618 -17.00 22.47 -4.60
N GLU A 619 -17.19 21.83 -5.74
CA GLU A 619 -18.48 21.82 -6.43
C GLU A 619 -19.21 20.50 -6.15
N ALA A 620 -20.37 20.60 -5.51
CA ALA A 620 -21.25 19.46 -5.33
C ALA A 620 -21.82 18.99 -6.68
N PHE A 621 -21.83 17.68 -6.89
CA PHE A 621 -22.58 17.07 -7.99
C PHE A 621 -24.08 17.14 -7.69
N GLU A 622 -24.92 17.37 -8.71
CA GLU A 622 -26.38 17.53 -8.57
C GLU A 622 -27.10 16.19 -8.29
N ARG A 623 -26.66 15.47 -7.24
CA ARG A 623 -27.33 14.31 -6.68
C ARG A 623 -28.03 14.72 -5.40
N GLU A 624 -29.35 14.82 -5.48
CA GLU A 624 -30.21 15.16 -4.34
C GLU A 624 -30.24 14.00 -3.34
N GLY A 625 -30.25 14.35 -2.05
CA GLY A 625 -30.42 13.44 -0.93
C GLY A 625 -30.98 14.17 0.29
N ASN A 626 -30.99 13.49 1.43
CA ASN A 626 -31.50 14.08 2.67
C ASN A 626 -30.51 15.12 3.23
N LYS A 627 -31.06 16.11 3.95
CA LYS A 627 -30.24 17.09 4.66
C LYS A 627 -29.57 16.42 5.87
N PRO A 628 -28.32 16.79 6.19
CA PRO A 628 -27.70 16.38 7.44
C PRO A 628 -28.55 16.75 8.65
N HIS A 629 -28.62 15.87 9.63
CA HIS A 629 -29.35 16.10 10.88
C HIS A 629 -28.39 16.40 12.02
N VAL A 630 -28.67 17.44 12.81
CA VAL A 630 -27.88 17.81 13.99
C VAL A 630 -28.75 17.65 15.21
N TYR A 631 -28.45 16.63 16.01
CA TYR A 631 -29.16 16.29 17.23
C TYR A 631 -28.45 16.89 18.45
N GLN A 632 -29.20 17.59 19.28
CA GLN A 632 -28.72 18.14 20.54
C GLN A 632 -29.34 17.38 21.71
N ALA A 633 -28.52 16.61 22.43
CA ALA A 633 -28.90 15.87 23.64
C ALA A 633 -28.44 16.62 24.89
N LYS A 634 -29.20 16.59 25.98
CA LYS A 634 -28.87 17.27 27.25
C LYS A 634 -27.78 16.54 28.02
N ASN A 635 -27.84 15.21 27.99
CA ASN A 635 -26.91 14.35 28.70
C ASN A 635 -26.49 13.17 27.84
N GLU A 636 -25.52 12.42 28.32
CA GLU A 636 -24.93 11.33 27.56
C GLU A 636 -25.89 10.17 27.33
N GLN A 637 -26.76 9.84 28.31
CA GLN A 637 -27.74 8.75 28.16
C GLN A 637 -28.71 9.03 27.01
N GLU A 638 -29.19 10.26 26.91
CA GLU A 638 -30.03 10.73 25.81
C GLU A 638 -29.29 10.74 24.47
N GLY A 639 -28.01 11.13 24.48
CA GLY A 639 -27.14 11.05 23.31
C GLY A 639 -27.01 9.61 22.78
N VAL A 640 -26.74 8.64 23.66
CA VAL A 640 -26.64 7.22 23.29
C VAL A 640 -27.98 6.69 22.76
N ALA A 641 -29.10 7.01 23.43
CA ALA A 641 -30.43 6.62 22.96
C ALA A 641 -30.74 7.17 21.56
N THR A 642 -30.31 8.41 21.29
CA THR A 642 -30.44 9.06 19.97
C THR A 642 -29.62 8.33 18.91
N VAL A 643 -28.35 7.97 19.21
CA VAL A 643 -27.51 7.17 18.31
C VAL A 643 -28.16 5.83 17.99
N ILE A 644 -28.72 5.13 18.98
CA ILE A 644 -29.40 3.84 18.79
C ILE A 644 -30.61 3.99 17.85
N ASN A 645 -31.42 5.03 18.03
CA ASN A 645 -32.57 5.31 17.18
C ASN A 645 -32.14 5.58 15.72
N ILE A 646 -31.14 6.44 15.53
CA ILE A 646 -30.60 6.74 14.19
C ILE A 646 -30.02 5.48 13.54
N LEU A 647 -29.26 4.70 14.30
CA LEU A 647 -28.67 3.45 13.81
C LEU A 647 -29.76 2.49 13.34
N GLY A 648 -30.83 2.31 14.12
CA GLY A 648 -31.96 1.46 13.74
C GLY A 648 -32.74 1.93 12.50
N LYS A 649 -32.67 3.23 12.16
CA LYS A 649 -33.19 3.76 10.88
C LYS A 649 -32.23 3.44 9.74
N TYR A 650 -30.96 3.81 9.86
CA TYR A 650 -29.98 3.65 8.79
C TYR A 650 -29.71 2.19 8.43
N GLN A 651 -29.75 1.27 9.39
CA GLN A 651 -29.57 -0.16 9.13
C GLN A 651 -30.69 -0.79 8.28
N LYS A 652 -31.84 -0.12 8.11
CA LYS A 652 -32.92 -0.63 7.25
C LYS A 652 -32.64 -0.35 5.77
N ASP A 653 -32.01 0.78 5.49
CA ASP A 653 -31.88 1.34 4.14
C ASP A 653 -30.45 1.21 3.59
N HIS A 654 -29.46 0.96 4.46
CA HIS A 654 -28.05 0.97 4.12
C HIS A 654 -27.28 -0.22 4.69
N ASP A 655 -26.31 -0.72 3.91
CA ASP A 655 -25.46 -1.84 4.29
C ASP A 655 -24.24 -1.39 5.11
N ALA A 656 -23.66 -0.23 4.79
CA ALA A 656 -22.45 0.30 5.43
C ALA A 656 -22.78 1.51 6.33
N VAL A 657 -23.06 1.26 7.61
CA VAL A 657 -23.34 2.29 8.62
C VAL A 657 -22.19 2.40 9.61
N ALA A 658 -21.61 3.59 9.75
CA ALA A 658 -20.50 3.85 10.67
C ALA A 658 -20.84 4.90 11.73
N ILE A 659 -20.38 4.65 12.95
CA ILE A 659 -20.38 5.60 14.05
C ILE A 659 -18.95 6.05 14.27
N ILE A 660 -18.67 7.34 14.08
CA ILE A 660 -17.32 7.89 14.13
C ILE A 660 -17.15 8.72 15.40
N GLY A 661 -16.24 8.27 16.27
CA GLY A 661 -15.79 9.01 17.46
C GLY A 661 -14.54 9.85 17.18
N LYS A 662 -14.24 10.83 18.05
CA LYS A 662 -13.04 11.67 17.90
C LYS A 662 -11.77 10.84 18.00
N ASP A 663 -11.62 10.06 19.07
CA ASP A 663 -10.48 9.19 19.33
C ASP A 663 -10.91 7.76 19.71
N LEU A 664 -9.95 6.91 20.06
CA LEU A 664 -10.23 5.53 20.43
C LEU A 664 -10.99 5.44 21.76
N LYS A 665 -10.62 6.28 22.73
CA LYS A 665 -11.24 6.30 24.05
C LYS A 665 -12.73 6.61 23.95
N ASP A 666 -13.09 7.67 23.23
CA ASP A 666 -14.48 8.06 22.97
C ASP A 666 -15.26 6.94 22.25
N SER A 667 -14.62 6.30 21.27
CA SER A 667 -15.20 5.19 20.52
C SER A 667 -15.45 3.96 21.39
N GLU A 668 -14.53 3.66 22.32
CA GLU A 668 -14.64 2.57 23.28
C GLU A 668 -15.74 2.79 24.31
N GLU A 669 -15.82 4.00 24.87
CA GLU A 669 -16.85 4.37 25.84
C GLU A 669 -18.25 4.26 25.21
N LEU A 670 -18.41 4.76 23.98
CA LEU A 670 -19.67 4.62 23.24
C LEU A 670 -19.98 3.14 22.95
N TYR A 671 -19.00 2.37 22.49
CA TYR A 671 -19.18 0.94 22.19
C TYR A 671 -19.65 0.15 23.42
N GLN A 672 -19.06 0.40 24.59
CA GLN A 672 -19.50 -0.24 25.83
C GLN A 672 -20.97 0.10 26.16
N LYS A 673 -21.38 1.35 25.93
CA LYS A 673 -22.77 1.81 26.15
C LYS A 673 -23.74 1.20 25.13
N LEU A 674 -23.35 1.04 23.88
CA LEU A 674 -24.15 0.35 22.86
C LEU A 674 -24.35 -1.13 23.19
N ASN A 675 -23.28 -1.81 23.65
CA ASN A 675 -23.36 -3.20 24.10
C ASN A 675 -24.26 -3.38 25.32
N ALA A 676 -24.20 -2.44 26.29
CA ALA A 676 -25.09 -2.45 27.44
C ALA A 676 -26.58 -2.33 27.05
N ASN A 677 -26.87 -1.75 25.88
CA ASN A 677 -28.22 -1.64 25.31
C ASN A 677 -28.53 -2.77 24.29
N ASN A 678 -27.75 -3.86 24.28
CA ASN A 678 -27.92 -5.02 23.38
C ASN A 678 -27.79 -4.71 21.87
N ILE A 679 -27.10 -3.62 21.50
CA ILE A 679 -26.82 -3.32 20.09
C ILE A 679 -25.54 -4.03 19.65
N LYS A 680 -25.66 -4.92 18.66
CA LYS A 680 -24.53 -5.63 18.06
C LYS A 680 -23.80 -4.72 17.08
N ALA A 681 -22.82 -3.96 17.58
CA ALA A 681 -21.87 -3.20 16.76
C ALA A 681 -20.48 -3.84 16.79
N THR A 682 -19.62 -3.50 15.84
CA THR A 682 -18.21 -3.91 15.83
C THR A 682 -17.33 -2.69 16.05
N LEU A 683 -16.54 -2.68 17.13
CA LEU A 683 -15.56 -1.63 17.37
C LEU A 683 -14.24 -1.94 16.64
N ILE A 684 -13.79 -1.00 15.82
CA ILE A 684 -12.51 -1.04 15.13
C ILE A 684 -11.47 -0.33 15.99
N ARG A 685 -10.59 -1.12 16.63
CA ARG A 685 -9.53 -0.61 17.52
C ARG A 685 -8.20 -0.39 16.81
N THR A 686 -7.93 -1.20 15.79
CA THR A 686 -6.62 -1.22 15.11
C THR A 686 -6.80 -1.36 13.61
N GLU A 687 -5.81 -0.88 12.85
CA GLU A 687 -5.82 -0.93 11.39
C GLU A 687 -5.87 -2.36 10.82
N ASN A 688 -5.47 -3.37 11.60
CA ASN A 688 -5.37 -4.76 11.13
C ASN A 688 -6.69 -5.54 11.22
N GLN A 689 -7.76 -4.94 11.75
CA GLN A 689 -9.04 -5.62 11.91
C GLN A 689 -9.84 -5.56 10.61
N ARG A 690 -10.25 -6.70 10.07
CA ARG A 690 -11.09 -6.71 8.86
C ARG A 690 -12.43 -6.03 9.12
N LEU A 691 -12.89 -5.26 8.14
CA LEU A 691 -14.23 -4.70 8.13
C LEU A 691 -15.27 -5.84 8.04
N VAL A 692 -16.22 -5.83 8.98
CA VAL A 692 -17.31 -6.82 9.06
C VAL A 692 -18.61 -6.15 8.63
N LYS A 693 -19.52 -6.93 8.04
CA LYS A 693 -20.87 -6.45 7.72
C LYS A 693 -21.62 -6.08 9.01
N GLY A 694 -22.34 -4.95 8.98
CA GLY A 694 -23.10 -4.43 10.11
C GLY A 694 -22.56 -3.09 10.61
N PRO A 695 -23.11 -2.57 11.71
CA PRO A 695 -22.78 -1.24 12.21
C PRO A 695 -21.39 -1.28 12.87
N ILE A 696 -20.55 -0.33 12.49
CA ILE A 696 -19.19 -0.22 13.01
C ILE A 696 -19.02 1.03 13.85
N VAL A 697 -18.23 0.93 14.92
CA VAL A 697 -17.76 2.07 15.70
C VAL A 697 -16.28 2.22 15.40
N VAL A 698 -15.84 3.41 14.99
CA VAL A 698 -14.47 3.64 14.52
C VAL A 698 -13.98 5.02 14.94
N PRO A 699 -12.72 5.16 15.40
CA PRO A 699 -12.15 6.47 15.65
C PRO A 699 -11.84 7.20 14.34
N SER A 700 -11.87 8.53 14.39
CA SER A 700 -11.68 9.42 13.22
C SER A 700 -10.44 9.09 12.38
N TYR A 701 -9.32 8.76 13.03
CA TYR A 701 -8.05 8.46 12.35
C TYR A 701 -8.04 7.12 11.58
N LEU A 702 -8.91 6.16 11.95
CA LEU A 702 -9.10 4.90 11.22
C LEU A 702 -10.19 4.99 10.16
N ALA A 703 -11.14 5.92 10.30
CA ALA A 703 -12.18 6.17 9.30
C ALA A 703 -11.64 6.84 8.04
N LYS A 704 -10.44 7.45 8.09
CA LYS A 704 -9.82 8.10 6.94
C LYS A 704 -9.55 7.10 5.80
N GLY A 705 -9.81 7.53 4.57
CA GLY A 705 -9.72 6.69 3.37
C GLY A 705 -10.93 5.77 3.16
N LEU A 706 -11.77 5.55 4.17
CA LEU A 706 -12.99 4.74 4.04
C LEU A 706 -14.17 5.62 3.62
N GLU A 707 -15.22 4.98 3.11
CA GLU A 707 -16.48 5.60 2.73
C GLU A 707 -17.63 4.73 3.25
N PHE A 708 -18.70 5.37 3.72
CA PHE A 708 -19.85 4.70 4.31
C PHE A 708 -21.13 5.28 3.73
N ASP A 709 -22.14 4.43 3.53
CA ASP A 709 -23.46 4.86 3.06
C ASP A 709 -24.07 5.88 4.03
N ALA A 710 -23.96 5.60 5.34
CA ALA A 710 -24.45 6.45 6.40
C ALA A 710 -23.43 6.63 7.53
N VAL A 711 -23.29 7.86 8.03
CA VAL A 711 -22.37 8.20 9.13
C VAL A 711 -23.11 8.89 10.27
N ILE A 712 -22.82 8.43 11.49
CA ILE A 712 -23.22 9.06 12.73
C ILE A 712 -21.97 9.61 13.43
N VAL A 713 -21.85 10.93 13.55
CA VAL A 713 -20.76 11.58 14.28
C VAL A 713 -21.12 11.63 15.76
N TRP A 714 -20.28 11.01 16.59
CA TRP A 714 -20.49 11.01 18.04
C TRP A 714 -19.89 12.26 18.69
N ASN A 715 -20.63 12.79 19.66
CA ASN A 715 -20.27 13.89 20.56
C ASN A 715 -19.68 15.14 19.88
N ALA A 716 -20.34 15.64 18.83
CA ALA A 716 -19.95 16.84 18.08
C ALA A 716 -20.25 18.16 18.85
N ASN A 717 -19.68 18.31 20.05
CA ASN A 717 -19.92 19.43 20.96
C ASN A 717 -18.74 20.43 21.00
N ASP A 718 -18.97 21.59 21.62
CA ASP A 718 -17.97 22.66 21.77
C ASP A 718 -16.76 22.27 22.64
N GLN A 719 -16.84 21.23 23.47
CA GLN A 719 -15.71 20.78 24.28
C GLN A 719 -14.73 19.95 23.44
N GLN A 720 -15.27 19.10 22.57
CA GLN A 720 -14.48 18.22 21.72
C GLN A 720 -14.03 18.88 20.40
N TYR A 721 -14.78 19.84 19.88
CA TYR A 721 -14.50 20.51 18.62
C TYR A 721 -14.62 22.03 18.78
N HIS A 722 -13.52 22.69 19.15
CA HIS A 722 -13.42 24.14 19.41
C HIS A 722 -12.37 24.84 18.54
N GLY A 723 -11.35 24.13 18.06
CA GLY A 723 -10.21 24.71 17.36
C GLY A 723 -10.29 24.66 15.82
N ASN A 724 -9.44 25.45 15.15
CA ASN A 724 -9.24 25.35 13.70
C ASN A 724 -8.60 24.02 13.28
N ASP A 725 -7.73 23.44 14.10
CA ASP A 725 -7.14 22.11 13.85
C ASP A 725 -8.24 21.02 13.85
N GLU A 726 -9.25 21.17 14.71
CA GLU A 726 -10.38 20.22 14.83
C GLU A 726 -11.44 20.42 13.75
N ARG A 727 -11.41 21.55 13.04
CA ARG A 727 -12.28 21.83 11.89
C ARG A 727 -11.99 20.90 10.72
N GLN A 728 -10.71 20.66 10.43
CA GLN A 728 -10.28 19.72 9.39
C GLN A 728 -10.64 18.27 9.78
N LEU A 729 -10.56 17.95 11.07
CA LEU A 729 -11.00 16.67 11.60
C LEU A 729 -12.50 16.46 11.38
N LEU A 730 -13.33 17.42 11.80
CA LEU A 730 -14.78 17.35 11.64
C LEU A 730 -15.19 17.27 10.16
N TYR A 731 -14.57 18.08 9.30
CA TYR A 731 -14.75 17.97 7.85
C TYR A 731 -14.39 16.57 7.33
N THR A 732 -13.27 16.02 7.77
CA THR A 732 -12.83 14.68 7.34
C THR A 732 -13.78 13.59 7.80
N ILE A 733 -14.36 13.70 8.99
CA ILE A 733 -15.36 12.75 9.52
C ILE A 733 -16.66 12.85 8.71
N CYS A 734 -17.22 14.06 8.56
CA CYS A 734 -18.50 14.27 7.87
C CYS A 734 -18.42 13.90 6.39
N SER A 735 -17.29 14.12 5.74
CA SER A 735 -17.08 13.79 4.32
C SER A 735 -16.93 12.29 4.03
N ARG A 736 -17.00 11.42 5.04
CA ARG A 736 -17.06 9.95 4.85
C ARG A 736 -18.46 9.45 4.51
N ALA A 737 -19.48 10.29 4.69
CA ALA A 737 -20.87 9.96 4.42
C ALA A 737 -21.21 10.10 2.92
N MET A 738 -21.83 9.07 2.35
CA MET A 738 -22.26 9.06 0.95
C MET A 738 -23.73 9.47 0.78
N HIS A 739 -24.63 9.02 1.66
CA HIS A 739 -26.08 9.23 1.53
C HIS A 739 -26.68 9.95 2.72
N GLU A 740 -26.33 9.53 3.94
CA GLU A 740 -26.91 10.03 5.18
C GLU A 740 -25.85 10.49 6.18
N LEU A 741 -26.08 11.64 6.80
CA LEU A 741 -25.19 12.22 7.80
C LEU A 741 -25.98 12.71 9.01
N SER A 742 -25.63 12.22 10.20
CA SER A 742 -26.16 12.71 11.47
C SER A 742 -25.04 13.07 12.43
N LEU A 743 -25.16 14.21 13.10
CA LEU A 743 -24.26 14.63 14.17
C LEU A 743 -25.02 14.61 15.49
N VAL A 744 -24.48 13.93 16.49
CA VAL A 744 -25.05 13.91 17.85
C VAL A 744 -24.12 14.69 18.77
N SER A 745 -24.63 15.72 19.43
CA SER A 745 -23.88 16.54 20.39
C SER A 745 -24.46 16.37 21.79
N ILE A 746 -23.61 16.14 22.79
CA ILE A 746 -23.98 16.22 24.20
C ILE A 746 -23.74 17.65 24.68
N GLY A 747 -24.80 18.31 25.17
CA GLY A 747 -24.74 19.71 25.57
C GLY A 747 -24.76 20.66 24.37
N ARG A 748 -23.90 21.68 24.37
CA ARG A 748 -23.86 22.69 23.30
C ARG A 748 -23.15 22.15 22.06
N THR A 749 -23.84 22.20 20.91
CA THR A 749 -23.27 21.86 19.60
C THR A 749 -22.03 22.70 19.30
N THR A 750 -21.06 22.11 18.62
CA THR A 750 -19.83 22.80 18.22
C THR A 750 -20.08 24.10 17.45
N SER A 751 -19.37 25.14 17.85
CA SER A 751 -19.31 26.48 17.27
C SER A 751 -18.73 26.49 15.86
N LEU A 752 -18.05 25.41 15.45
CA LEU A 752 -17.56 25.23 14.09
C LEU A 752 -18.71 25.18 13.06
N LEU A 753 -19.92 24.78 13.47
CA LEU A 753 -21.11 24.78 12.62
C LEU A 753 -21.78 26.14 12.47
N ASN A 754 -21.38 27.18 13.22
CA ASN A 754 -22.02 28.49 13.16
C ASN A 754 -21.90 29.17 11.78
N GLN A 755 -20.93 28.76 10.97
CA GLN A 755 -20.73 29.26 9.61
C GLN A 755 -21.55 28.50 8.57
N VAL A 756 -22.14 27.37 8.94
CA VAL A 756 -22.98 26.57 8.06
C VAL A 756 -24.37 27.21 7.98
N PRO A 757 -24.88 27.51 6.77
CA PRO A 757 -26.22 28.04 6.60
C PRO A 757 -27.28 27.14 7.23
N THR A 758 -28.26 27.72 7.92
CA THR A 758 -29.30 26.95 8.65
C THR A 758 -30.24 26.17 7.74
N ASP A 759 -30.26 26.47 6.44
CA ASP A 759 -31.03 25.77 5.42
C ASP A 759 -30.31 24.50 4.90
N GLU A 760 -29.03 24.32 5.19
CA GLU A 760 -28.24 23.16 4.75
C GLU A 760 -28.29 21.97 5.72
N TYR A 761 -28.92 22.11 6.89
CA TYR A 761 -29.07 21.02 7.87
C TYR A 761 -30.34 21.18 8.71
N GLU A 762 -30.80 20.09 9.32
CA GLU A 762 -31.97 20.08 10.20
C GLU A 762 -31.54 19.94 11.67
N LYS A 763 -31.88 20.94 12.49
CA LYS A 763 -31.69 20.86 13.94
C LYS A 763 -32.85 20.09 14.57
N VAL A 764 -32.52 19.00 15.25
CA VAL A 764 -33.50 18.19 15.98
C VAL A 764 -33.16 18.27 17.47
N ASN A 765 -34.03 18.94 18.23
CA ASN A 765 -33.99 18.87 19.69
C ASN A 765 -34.68 17.58 20.11
N VAL A 766 -34.00 16.74 20.89
CA VAL A 766 -34.49 15.41 21.29
C VAL A 766 -35.70 15.49 22.25
N ASP A 767 -36.06 16.70 22.70
CA ASP A 767 -37.21 17.02 23.58
C ASP A 767 -38.60 17.07 22.90
N LYS A 768 -38.75 16.69 21.62
CA LYS A 768 -40.07 16.69 20.93
C LYS A 768 -40.41 15.38 20.24
#